data_AF-A0A7M3XMI8-F1
#
_entry.id   AF-A0A7M3XMI8-F1
#
_cell.length_a   1.000
_cell.length_b   1.000
_cell.length_c   1.000
_cell.angle_alpha   90.00
_cell.angle_beta   90.00
_cell.angle_gamma   90.00
#
_symmetry.space_group_name_H-M   'P 1'
#
loop_
_entity.id
_entity.type
_entity.pdbx_description
1 polymer ?
#
loop_
_entity_poly.entity_id
_entity_poly.type
_entity_poly.pdbx_seq_one_letter_code
_entity_poly.pdbx_strand_id
1 'polypeptide(L)'
;MDVSPTNIGINPETGNIDRVMQGLIAMGGEVTTNFTTIATSGHYIEYVMVPPSYSSIIHVDEPASIFSVEQGQTQILGARVALDNLNSPHDHSPIISDLVAVLGSGDITSDWEINAGSSLSLDLSINLENSMDSHVDMEIRIHHLSTETLEDWGLDLETQTISLDSVTSDGIRMFDSEMDVDADQMLSSLPIDSLSETLSQFLGGELAFQTPSFSTSNNTGGIMFQHRQGETCGEELSYRYCLGPVGAMSSTYPITVQSTTISSDIHISNIFEQLSQNTDGDLSTIDFSQIYDDDIATIMSFLSLEFEVNSDFLQDLIPVDFPSTDISVTIHLPEWLDSSGKTPDVLVFRSNNRDTRTTSIEIEGSRPFDWQHSICRISDPCEEDSIDLVCAPTQKTCISFLVEIDVSKVSVRELSGSVSIEFTSTVILEIYRLGLDMEIEGVKMLPIPSDALRRILVMGDRMEGGLLADSEIESTIDFGVGDPIDFEVSNEGLMKLSDYLTESYEEMMNEFGNINLDSQDLGLDGFSLSADFSSLPFQADFGEVSLGEDPFIGDEEPIRLATRINDAELTFSLRQDKIIVGANPRSLAMMPAMVISSILPSPLLTESGLLLDGSNVKQRVTPLMEHTNFGTIKSSAFIEIILPESIRITSLESEKGLAQISDSGDRQVLTYTMPTCLSAVTWYECSRSNSDIVTYSVEISWAFIIGELAPYIFFIFVSLGVLVTRKRRKNREKKQAQIISSNEEKSAEIEKIMDIEFGRLPENITLVDETFFDQNEFEDS
;
A
#
# COMPACT_ATOMS: atom_id res chain seq x y z
N MET A 1 41.40 -18.34 67.06
CA MET A 1 41.89 -19.45 66.23
C MET A 1 41.93 -18.90 64.84
N ASP A 2 43.07 -18.96 64.16
CA ASP A 2 43.11 -18.57 62.75
C ASP A 2 42.58 -19.75 61.94
N VAL A 3 41.41 -19.56 61.33
CA VAL A 3 40.94 -20.41 60.24
C VAL A 3 41.84 -20.10 59.05
N SER A 4 42.46 -21.11 58.43
CA SER A 4 43.35 -20.88 57.28
C SER A 4 42.51 -20.37 56.10
N PRO A 5 42.70 -19.12 55.61
CA PRO A 5 41.83 -18.55 54.56
C PRO A 5 41.79 -19.41 53.30
N THR A 6 42.94 -20.02 52.96
CA THR A 6 43.13 -20.96 51.86
C THR A 6 42.20 -22.18 51.88
N ASN A 7 41.68 -22.59 53.04
CA ASN A 7 40.81 -23.77 53.14
C ASN A 7 39.36 -23.48 52.73
N ILE A 8 39.01 -22.21 52.57
CA ILE A 8 37.68 -21.72 52.16
C ILE A 8 37.79 -20.97 50.82
N GLY A 9 38.90 -21.14 50.09
CA GLY A 9 39.12 -20.48 48.78
C GLY A 9 39.37 -18.97 48.84
N ILE A 10 39.63 -18.41 50.03
CA ILE A 10 39.84 -16.96 50.21
C ILE A 10 41.23 -16.56 49.72
N ASN A 11 41.30 -15.46 48.95
CA ASN A 11 42.54 -14.89 48.46
C ASN A 11 43.39 -14.38 49.64
N PRO A 12 44.62 -14.90 49.87
CA PRO A 12 45.41 -14.56 51.04
C PRO A 12 46.02 -13.14 51.02
N GLU A 13 45.94 -12.41 49.90
CA GLU A 13 46.45 -11.04 49.77
C GLU A 13 45.34 -9.97 49.92
N THR A 14 44.10 -10.27 49.53
CA THR A 14 42.97 -9.32 49.58
C THR A 14 41.87 -9.69 50.59
N GLY A 15 41.67 -10.97 50.85
CA GLY A 15 40.44 -11.51 51.44
C GLY A 15 40.28 -11.28 52.95
N ASN A 16 39.15 -10.70 53.35
CA ASN A 16 38.75 -10.55 54.75
C ASN A 16 37.75 -11.64 55.16
N ILE A 17 38.23 -12.68 55.84
CA ILE A 17 37.43 -13.85 56.24
C ILE A 17 36.16 -13.51 57.04
N ASP A 18 36.22 -12.59 58.02
CA ASP A 18 35.02 -12.23 58.80
C ASP A 18 33.98 -11.52 57.93
N ARG A 19 34.44 -10.74 56.95
CA ARG A 19 33.58 -9.97 56.03
C ARG A 19 32.94 -10.87 54.96
N VAL A 20 33.71 -11.80 54.38
CA VAL A 20 33.20 -12.82 53.45
C VAL A 20 32.18 -13.71 54.16
N MET A 21 32.51 -14.22 55.35
CA MET A 21 31.59 -15.03 56.15
C MET A 21 30.30 -14.28 56.49
N GLN A 22 30.37 -13.00 56.86
CA GLN A 22 29.18 -12.19 57.09
C GLN A 22 28.35 -12.00 55.80
N GLY A 23 28.99 -11.85 54.63
CA GLY A 23 28.31 -11.74 53.34
C GLY A 23 27.62 -13.03 52.89
N LEU A 24 28.30 -14.18 53.01
CA LEU A 24 27.71 -15.50 52.74
C LEU A 24 26.44 -15.72 53.57
N ILE A 25 26.53 -15.48 54.89
CA ILE A 25 25.40 -15.66 55.81
C ILE A 25 24.27 -14.65 55.53
N ALA A 26 24.60 -13.40 55.15
CA ALA A 26 23.60 -12.38 54.79
C ALA A 26 22.88 -12.65 53.45
N MET A 27 23.47 -13.45 52.55
CA MET A 27 22.77 -13.98 51.37
C MET A 27 21.86 -15.17 51.68
N GLY A 28 21.93 -15.74 52.88
CA GLY A 28 21.24 -16.99 53.25
C GLY A 28 22.09 -18.24 53.08
N GLY A 29 23.37 -18.12 52.71
CA GLY A 29 24.28 -19.25 52.56
C GLY A 29 24.60 -19.95 53.88
N GLU A 30 24.91 -21.24 53.77
CA GLU A 30 25.32 -22.10 54.88
C GLU A 30 26.82 -22.38 54.82
N VAL A 31 27.50 -22.36 55.98
CA VAL A 31 28.93 -22.68 56.08
C VAL A 31 29.15 -23.85 57.02
N THR A 32 29.64 -24.96 56.48
CA THR A 32 30.02 -26.15 57.24
C THR A 32 31.43 -26.02 57.79
N THR A 33 31.55 -26.11 59.11
CA THR A 33 32.83 -26.12 59.83
C THR A 33 33.11 -27.50 60.41
N ASN A 34 34.37 -27.94 60.34
CA ASN A 34 34.82 -29.22 60.89
C ASN A 34 36.04 -29.00 61.81
N PHE A 35 35.97 -29.51 63.04
CA PHE A 35 37.09 -29.51 63.99
C PHE A 35 37.29 -30.86 64.67
N THR A 36 38.43 -31.50 64.46
CA THR A 36 38.79 -32.78 65.11
C THR A 36 39.09 -32.61 66.60
N THR A 37 38.28 -33.23 67.45
CA THR A 37 38.50 -33.32 68.90
C THR A 37 39.11 -34.66 69.30
N ILE A 38 40.08 -34.63 70.22
CA ILE A 38 40.90 -35.80 70.58
C ILE A 38 41.02 -35.92 72.11
N ALA A 39 40.28 -36.86 72.70
CA ALA A 39 40.41 -37.20 74.12
C ALA A 39 41.41 -38.35 74.32
N THR A 40 42.58 -38.04 74.88
CA THR A 40 43.59 -39.03 75.28
C THR A 40 43.15 -39.81 76.53
N SER A 41 43.75 -40.99 76.75
CA SER A 41 43.42 -41.84 77.90
C SER A 41 43.46 -41.06 79.23
N GLY A 42 42.45 -41.26 80.08
CA GLY A 42 42.33 -40.61 81.38
C GLY A 42 41.82 -39.17 81.34
N HIS A 43 41.37 -38.66 80.18
CA HIS A 43 40.86 -37.30 80.02
C HIS A 43 39.37 -37.29 79.66
N TYR A 44 38.66 -36.30 80.19
CA TYR A 44 37.37 -35.84 79.68
C TYR A 44 37.61 -34.52 78.95
N ILE A 45 37.11 -34.38 77.73
CA ILE A 45 37.21 -33.14 76.95
C ILE A 45 35.81 -32.74 76.51
N GLU A 46 35.46 -31.49 76.81
CA GLU A 46 34.27 -30.82 76.33
C GLU A 46 34.75 -29.65 75.46
N TYR A 47 34.33 -29.63 74.20
CA TYR A 47 34.61 -28.54 73.28
C TYR A 47 33.30 -27.82 72.96
N VAL A 48 33.36 -26.50 72.92
CA VAL A 48 32.22 -25.61 72.76
C VAL A 48 32.56 -24.58 71.68
N MET A 49 31.75 -24.55 70.65
CA MET A 49 31.76 -23.55 69.58
C MET A 49 30.60 -22.59 69.78
N VAL A 50 30.90 -21.30 69.77
CA VAL A 50 29.91 -20.21 69.75
C VAL A 50 30.09 -19.50 68.40
N PRO A 51 29.03 -19.33 67.60
CA PRO A 51 29.14 -18.68 66.29
C PRO A 51 29.42 -17.17 66.44
N PRO A 52 30.00 -16.53 65.41
CA PRO A 52 30.04 -15.07 65.29
C PRO A 52 28.65 -14.44 65.39
N SER A 53 28.58 -13.18 65.84
CA SER A 53 27.30 -12.48 66.10
C SER A 53 26.39 -12.25 64.90
N TYR A 54 26.89 -12.49 63.68
CA TYR A 54 26.14 -12.40 62.43
C TYR A 54 25.62 -13.78 61.95
N SER A 55 25.73 -14.83 62.76
CA SER A 55 25.39 -16.21 62.37
C SER A 55 24.89 -17.04 63.55
N SER A 56 24.18 -18.14 63.26
CA SER A 56 23.65 -19.09 64.22
C SER A 56 24.01 -20.53 63.82
N ILE A 57 24.04 -21.45 64.80
CA ILE A 57 24.17 -22.89 64.51
C ILE A 57 22.82 -23.45 64.09
N ILE A 58 22.73 -23.95 62.86
CA ILE A 58 21.50 -24.52 62.28
C ILE A 58 21.48 -26.05 62.35
N HIS A 59 22.64 -26.71 62.17
CA HIS A 59 22.78 -28.17 62.20
C HIS A 59 24.14 -28.60 62.80
N VAL A 60 24.18 -29.79 63.40
CA VAL A 60 25.42 -30.44 63.89
C VAL A 60 25.31 -31.96 63.73
N ASP A 61 26.42 -32.62 63.42
CA ASP A 61 26.44 -34.09 63.31
C ASP A 61 26.66 -34.78 64.66
N GLU A 62 26.09 -35.98 64.84
CA GLU A 62 26.38 -36.82 66.01
C GLU A 62 27.89 -37.18 66.07
N PRO A 63 28.56 -37.10 67.24
CA PRO A 63 27.99 -37.04 68.59
C PRO A 63 27.89 -35.62 69.20
N ALA A 64 27.97 -34.56 68.39
CA ALA A 64 27.77 -33.20 68.87
C ALA A 64 26.28 -32.90 69.14
N SER A 65 26.00 -31.82 69.85
CA SER A 65 24.65 -31.30 70.05
C SER A 65 24.60 -29.78 70.08
N ILE A 66 23.47 -29.23 69.61
CA ILE A 66 23.17 -27.80 69.72
C ILE A 66 22.79 -27.51 71.19
N PHE A 67 23.34 -26.43 71.73
CA PHE A 67 23.03 -25.94 73.07
C PHE A 67 22.79 -24.42 73.03
N SER A 68 21.98 -23.90 73.95
CA SER A 68 21.70 -22.47 74.05
C SER A 68 22.56 -21.79 75.12
N VAL A 69 23.06 -20.59 74.79
CA VAL A 69 23.75 -19.66 75.69
C VAL A 69 22.88 -18.42 75.88
N GLU A 70 22.59 -18.06 77.13
CA GLU A 70 21.99 -16.77 77.44
C GLU A 70 23.08 -15.69 77.50
N GLN A 71 23.06 -14.73 76.57
CA GLN A 71 24.00 -13.61 76.54
C GLN A 71 23.23 -12.28 76.64
N GLY A 72 22.80 -11.94 77.86
CA GLY A 72 22.02 -10.74 78.13
C GLY A 72 20.51 -11.02 78.00
N GLN A 73 19.86 -10.44 76.98
CA GLN A 73 18.45 -10.72 76.66
C GLN A 73 18.26 -11.66 75.46
N THR A 74 19.34 -12.02 74.76
CA THR A 74 19.35 -12.89 73.58
C THR A 74 19.82 -14.30 73.94
N GLN A 75 19.20 -15.30 73.31
CA GLN A 75 19.66 -16.68 73.32
C GLN A 75 20.44 -16.94 72.04
N ILE A 76 21.68 -17.41 72.16
CA ILE A 76 22.55 -17.78 71.04
C ILE A 76 22.65 -19.30 71.00
N LEU A 77 22.51 -19.89 69.81
CA LEU A 77 22.74 -21.31 69.60
C LEU A 77 24.23 -21.57 69.34
N GLY A 78 24.81 -22.51 70.07
CA GLY A 78 26.18 -22.98 69.89
C GLY A 78 26.22 -24.48 69.66
N ALA A 79 27.38 -24.99 69.24
CA ALA A 79 27.62 -26.42 69.05
C ALA A 79 28.56 -26.96 70.14
N ARG A 80 28.28 -28.14 70.67
CA ARG A 80 29.05 -28.76 71.74
C ARG A 80 29.32 -30.23 71.45
N VAL A 81 30.56 -30.68 71.63
CA VAL A 81 30.93 -32.10 71.66
C VAL A 81 31.62 -32.44 72.98
N ALA A 82 31.33 -33.63 73.52
CA ALA A 82 31.92 -34.10 74.77
C ALA A 82 32.43 -35.54 74.62
N LEU A 83 33.73 -35.73 74.83
CA LEU A 83 34.43 -37.01 74.75
C LEU A 83 34.91 -37.44 76.13
N ASP A 84 34.36 -38.54 76.65
CA ASP A 84 34.79 -39.15 77.92
C ASP A 84 35.72 -40.34 77.67
N ASN A 85 37.01 -40.16 77.97
CA ASN A 85 38.03 -41.20 77.96
C ASN A 85 38.63 -41.44 79.37
N LEU A 86 37.90 -41.07 80.45
CA LEU A 86 38.39 -41.11 81.83
C LEU A 86 38.70 -42.54 82.32
N ASN A 87 37.92 -43.53 81.89
CA ASN A 87 38.01 -44.91 82.36
C ASN A 87 39.05 -45.77 81.60
N SER A 88 39.88 -45.15 80.75
CA SER A 88 40.74 -45.84 79.80
C SER A 88 42.13 -46.19 80.37
N PRO A 89 42.70 -47.37 80.06
CA PRO A 89 44.06 -47.73 80.47
C PRO A 89 45.14 -46.84 79.84
N HIS A 90 46.24 -46.59 80.56
CA HIS A 90 47.33 -45.69 80.15
C HIS A 90 47.94 -45.92 78.74
N ASP A 91 47.75 -47.09 78.13
CA ASP A 91 48.24 -47.46 76.79
C ASP A 91 47.11 -47.65 75.75
N HIS A 92 45.88 -47.17 75.99
CA HIS A 92 44.78 -47.23 75.00
C HIS A 92 44.80 -46.06 74.00
N SER A 93 44.23 -46.32 72.82
CA SER A 93 44.05 -45.32 71.76
C SER A 93 43.16 -44.16 72.22
N PRO A 94 43.43 -42.91 71.77
CA PRO A 94 42.55 -41.79 72.04
C PRO A 94 41.17 -42.00 71.40
N ILE A 95 40.15 -41.39 71.99
CA ILE A 95 38.86 -41.19 71.32
C ILE A 95 39.02 -39.97 70.44
N ILE A 96 38.71 -40.12 69.15
CA ILE A 96 38.74 -39.05 68.15
C ILE A 96 37.32 -38.89 67.62
N SER A 97 36.83 -37.66 67.56
CA SER A 97 35.56 -37.31 66.92
C SER A 97 35.67 -35.92 66.33
N ASP A 98 35.16 -35.76 65.12
CA ASP A 98 35.00 -34.45 64.52
C ASP A 98 33.75 -33.76 65.11
N LEU A 99 33.87 -32.45 65.35
CA LEU A 99 32.75 -31.55 65.54
C LEU A 99 32.45 -30.94 64.18
N VAL A 100 31.42 -31.45 63.51
CA VAL A 100 30.86 -30.84 62.30
C VAL A 100 29.67 -29.98 62.72
N ALA A 101 29.71 -28.70 62.38
CA ALA A 101 28.68 -27.73 62.71
C ALA A 101 28.45 -26.79 61.52
N VAL A 102 27.19 -26.63 61.14
CA VAL A 102 26.75 -25.77 60.04
C VAL A 102 26.25 -24.44 60.62
N LEU A 103 26.81 -23.34 60.10
CA LEU A 103 26.44 -21.98 60.42
C LEU A 103 25.52 -21.43 59.33
N GLY A 104 24.46 -20.74 59.71
CA GLY A 104 23.54 -20.06 58.78
C GLY A 104 22.99 -18.78 59.41
N SER A 105 22.12 -18.08 58.67
CA SER A 105 21.48 -16.84 59.15
C SER A 105 20.62 -17.09 60.40
N GLY A 106 19.85 -18.19 60.41
CA GLY A 106 18.94 -18.55 61.49
C GLY A 106 17.55 -17.91 61.38
N ASP A 107 17.40 -16.87 60.57
CA ASP A 107 16.12 -16.40 60.04
C ASP A 107 15.72 -17.16 58.76
N ILE A 108 14.42 -17.18 58.43
CA ILE A 108 13.82 -18.09 57.43
C ILE A 108 13.85 -17.54 55.99
N THR A 109 14.03 -16.24 55.80
CA THR A 109 14.17 -15.59 54.48
C THR A 109 15.14 -14.42 54.59
N SER A 110 16.03 -14.27 53.61
CA SER A 110 17.01 -13.19 53.58
C SER A 110 16.38 -11.88 53.12
N ASP A 111 16.86 -10.74 53.65
CA ASP A 111 16.30 -9.40 53.34
C ASP A 111 16.30 -9.07 51.83
N TRP A 112 17.23 -9.66 51.07
CA TRP A 112 17.33 -9.48 49.63
C TRP A 112 16.22 -10.22 48.86
N GLU A 113 15.82 -11.43 49.29
CA GLU A 113 14.82 -12.27 48.63
C GLU A 113 13.45 -11.61 48.57
N ILE A 114 13.09 -10.89 49.65
CA ILE A 114 11.81 -10.19 49.81
C ILE A 114 11.58 -9.15 48.69
N ASN A 115 12.67 -8.66 48.07
CA ASN A 115 12.64 -7.62 47.03
C ASN A 115 13.37 -8.04 45.73
N ALA A 116 13.65 -9.33 45.53
CA ALA A 116 14.66 -9.78 44.56
C ALA A 116 14.39 -9.43 43.08
N GLY A 117 13.14 -9.18 42.69
CA GLY A 117 12.76 -8.85 41.32
C GLY A 117 12.85 -10.04 40.36
N SER A 118 13.15 -9.76 39.09
CA SER A 118 13.59 -10.77 38.11
C SER A 118 15.10 -10.99 38.25
N SER A 119 15.58 -12.21 37.96
CA SER A 119 16.99 -12.61 38.03
C SER A 119 17.87 -11.79 37.09
N LEU A 120 17.35 -11.53 35.89
CA LEU A 120 18.00 -10.79 34.82
C LEU A 120 17.11 -9.64 34.33
N SER A 121 17.73 -8.65 33.70
CA SER A 121 17.06 -7.78 32.74
C SER A 121 17.83 -7.76 31.42
N LEU A 122 17.14 -7.93 30.31
CA LEU A 122 17.70 -7.93 28.96
C LEU A 122 17.22 -6.66 28.24
N ASP A 123 18.13 -5.73 28.01
CA ASP A 123 17.89 -4.56 27.16
C ASP A 123 18.51 -4.82 25.78
N LEU A 124 17.69 -4.73 24.73
CA LEU A 124 18.11 -4.81 23.34
C LEU A 124 17.89 -3.45 22.66
N SER A 125 18.87 -3.02 21.86
CA SER A 125 18.81 -1.83 21.03
C SER A 125 19.13 -2.20 19.60
N ILE A 126 18.11 -2.21 18.74
CA ILE A 126 18.18 -2.53 17.32
C ILE A 126 18.30 -1.21 16.57
N ASN A 127 19.41 -1.01 15.87
CA ASN A 127 19.64 0.19 15.06
C ASN A 127 19.30 -0.08 13.59
N LEU A 128 18.28 0.62 13.06
CA LEU A 128 17.88 0.59 11.64
C LEU A 128 17.96 1.97 10.98
N GLU A 129 18.68 2.94 11.56
CA GLU A 129 18.84 4.29 10.98
C GLU A 129 19.40 4.23 9.55
N ASN A 130 20.20 3.19 9.26
CA ASN A 130 20.76 2.87 7.95
C ASN A 130 20.78 1.34 7.76
N SER A 131 19.95 0.80 6.85
CA SER A 131 19.84 -0.65 6.58
C SER A 131 21.18 -1.31 6.24
N MET A 132 22.08 -0.58 5.57
CA MET A 132 23.42 -1.04 5.20
C MET A 132 24.43 -1.08 6.36
N ASP A 133 24.05 -0.61 7.56
CA ASP A 133 24.86 -0.68 8.78
C ASP A 133 24.03 -1.06 10.03
N SER A 134 22.94 -1.81 9.83
CA SER A 134 22.06 -2.24 10.92
C SER A 134 22.79 -3.19 11.87
N HIS A 135 22.58 -3.00 13.16
CA HIS A 135 23.22 -3.80 14.22
C HIS A 135 22.33 -3.87 15.46
N VAL A 136 22.58 -4.88 16.30
CA VAL A 136 21.88 -5.03 17.58
C VAL A 136 22.90 -4.94 18.71
N ASP A 137 22.70 -3.96 19.60
CA ASP A 137 23.38 -3.88 20.89
C ASP A 137 22.54 -4.60 21.95
N MET A 138 23.20 -5.34 22.82
CA MET A 138 22.60 -6.12 23.90
C MET A 138 23.26 -5.79 25.24
N GLU A 139 22.46 -5.49 26.25
CA GLU A 139 22.88 -5.35 27.65
C GLU A 139 22.11 -6.33 28.54
N ILE A 140 22.81 -7.28 29.17
CA ILE A 140 22.27 -8.20 30.18
C ILE A 140 22.67 -7.69 31.56
N ARG A 141 21.67 -7.38 32.40
CA ARG A 141 21.84 -6.98 33.81
C ARG A 141 21.54 -8.17 34.72
N ILE A 142 22.57 -8.66 35.39
CA ILE A 142 22.50 -9.77 36.35
C ILE A 142 22.22 -9.20 37.75
N HIS A 143 21.03 -9.47 38.28
CA HIS A 143 20.61 -9.03 39.61
C HIS A 143 20.87 -10.09 40.69
N HIS A 144 20.47 -11.32 40.42
CA HIS A 144 20.71 -12.52 41.23
C HIS A 144 20.56 -13.77 40.36
N LEU A 145 21.26 -14.85 40.69
CA LEU A 145 21.22 -16.14 39.97
C LEU A 145 21.14 -17.30 40.97
N SER A 146 20.60 -18.45 40.56
CA SER A 146 20.77 -19.69 41.34
C SER A 146 22.20 -20.18 41.22
N THR A 147 22.65 -20.99 42.17
CA THR A 147 23.95 -21.68 42.08
C THR A 147 24.03 -22.64 40.91
N GLU A 148 22.93 -23.34 40.59
CA GLU A 148 22.81 -24.17 39.37
C GLU A 148 23.11 -23.37 38.08
N THR A 149 22.50 -22.20 37.90
CA THR A 149 22.79 -21.34 36.74
C THR A 149 24.24 -20.83 36.74
N LEU A 150 24.80 -20.54 37.92
CA LEU A 150 26.20 -20.09 38.01
C LEU A 150 27.18 -21.21 37.65
N GLU A 151 26.94 -22.45 38.10
CA GLU A 151 27.72 -23.64 37.72
C GLU A 151 27.64 -23.88 36.20
N ASP A 152 26.45 -23.85 35.61
CA ASP A 152 26.24 -23.95 34.16
C ASP A 152 26.96 -22.84 33.38
N TRP A 153 27.02 -21.62 33.94
CA TRP A 153 27.77 -20.50 33.38
C TRP A 153 29.27 -20.53 33.75
N GLY A 154 29.77 -21.62 34.36
CA GLY A 154 31.19 -21.86 34.62
C GLY A 154 31.73 -21.26 35.93
N LEU A 155 30.87 -20.75 36.82
CA LEU A 155 31.21 -20.36 38.19
C LEU A 155 30.66 -21.35 39.22
N ASP A 156 31.44 -22.39 39.49
CA ASP A 156 31.24 -23.21 40.69
C ASP A 156 31.63 -22.40 41.95
N LEU A 157 30.63 -21.97 42.71
CA LEU A 157 30.78 -21.21 43.96
C LEU A 157 30.50 -22.07 45.20
N GLU A 158 29.94 -23.26 45.03
CA GLU A 158 29.71 -24.18 46.14
C GLU A 158 31.00 -24.94 46.46
N THR A 159 31.14 -25.37 47.71
CA THR A 159 32.29 -26.17 48.14
C THR A 159 31.85 -27.17 49.19
N GLN A 160 32.74 -28.08 49.58
CA GLN A 160 32.50 -28.95 50.75
C GLN A 160 32.30 -28.16 52.08
N THR A 161 32.51 -26.84 52.07
CA THR A 161 32.38 -25.94 53.20
C THR A 161 31.32 -24.85 53.04
N ILE A 162 30.88 -24.53 51.83
CA ILE A 162 29.93 -23.44 51.53
C ILE A 162 28.80 -24.02 50.69
N SER A 163 27.55 -23.81 51.10
CA SER A 163 26.39 -24.10 50.27
C SER A 163 25.48 -22.87 50.16
N LEU A 164 24.89 -22.68 48.98
CA LEU A 164 24.15 -21.48 48.58
C LEU A 164 23.01 -21.87 47.63
N ASP A 165 21.80 -21.35 47.86
CA ASP A 165 20.68 -21.51 46.92
C ASP A 165 20.73 -20.48 45.78
N SER A 166 21.12 -19.24 46.09
CA SER A 166 21.21 -18.14 45.14
C SER A 166 22.25 -17.11 45.56
N VAL A 167 22.85 -16.43 44.58
CA VAL A 167 23.89 -15.42 44.77
C VAL A 167 23.47 -14.13 44.09
N THR A 168 23.51 -13.03 44.83
CA THR A 168 23.17 -11.69 44.31
C THR A 168 24.35 -11.07 43.56
N SER A 169 24.12 -9.96 42.86
CA SER A 169 25.18 -9.18 42.21
C SER A 169 26.25 -8.69 43.20
N ASP A 170 25.88 -8.35 44.43
CA ASP A 170 26.83 -8.12 45.53
C ASP A 170 27.61 -9.39 45.91
N GLY A 171 26.95 -10.55 45.90
CA GLY A 171 27.59 -11.86 46.11
C GLY A 171 28.66 -12.16 45.07
N ILE A 172 28.34 -12.08 43.79
CA ILE A 172 29.31 -12.32 42.69
C ILE A 172 30.49 -11.34 42.81
N ARG A 173 30.24 -10.05 43.14
CA ARG A 173 31.30 -9.08 43.41
C ARG A 173 32.15 -9.40 44.64
N MET A 174 31.59 -10.02 45.67
CA MET A 174 32.34 -10.51 46.84
C MET A 174 33.25 -11.67 46.47
N PHE A 175 32.75 -12.68 45.74
CA PHE A 175 33.54 -13.81 45.27
C PHE A 175 34.72 -13.36 44.40
N ASP A 176 34.46 -12.53 43.39
CA ASP A 176 35.46 -11.95 42.48
C ASP A 176 36.54 -11.08 43.17
N SER A 177 36.26 -10.53 44.35
CA SER A 177 37.20 -9.61 45.04
C SER A 177 37.96 -10.21 46.21
N GLU A 178 37.37 -11.19 46.89
CA GLU A 178 37.87 -11.74 48.16
C GLU A 178 38.31 -13.21 48.04
N MET A 179 37.91 -13.92 46.98
CA MET A 179 38.15 -15.35 46.77
C MET A 179 38.95 -15.63 45.49
N ASP A 180 39.43 -16.86 45.32
CA ASP A 180 40.16 -17.32 44.11
C ASP A 180 39.16 -17.71 42.99
N VAL A 181 38.22 -16.79 42.72
CA VAL A 181 37.14 -16.92 41.74
C VAL A 181 37.27 -15.76 40.75
N ASP A 182 37.14 -16.05 39.45
CA ASP A 182 37.29 -15.08 38.37
C ASP A 182 35.96 -14.96 37.61
N ALA A 183 35.25 -13.84 37.79
CA ALA A 183 33.93 -13.65 37.18
C ALA A 183 33.98 -13.56 35.65
N ASP A 184 35.14 -13.31 35.04
CA ASP A 184 35.28 -13.31 33.57
C ASP A 184 34.98 -14.70 32.96
N GLN A 185 35.04 -15.78 33.74
CA GLN A 185 34.68 -17.13 33.29
C GLN A 185 33.21 -17.22 32.83
N MET A 186 32.30 -16.46 33.45
CA MET A 186 30.88 -16.38 33.06
C MET A 186 30.71 -16.01 31.59
N LEU A 187 31.53 -15.08 31.10
CA LEU A 187 31.43 -14.50 29.76
C LEU A 187 31.64 -15.55 28.65
N SER A 188 32.31 -16.67 28.97
CA SER A 188 32.59 -17.75 28.01
C SER A 188 31.49 -18.80 27.89
N SER A 189 30.56 -18.84 28.84
CA SER A 189 29.50 -19.88 28.95
C SER A 189 28.08 -19.30 28.89
N LEU A 190 27.92 -17.98 28.85
CA LEU A 190 26.62 -17.34 28.60
C LEU A 190 26.00 -17.87 27.29
N PRO A 191 24.68 -18.17 27.22
CA PRO A 191 24.05 -18.74 26.02
C PRO A 191 23.77 -17.68 24.93
N ILE A 192 24.81 -16.93 24.55
CA ILE A 192 24.79 -15.86 23.55
C ILE A 192 24.45 -16.41 22.15
N ASP A 193 24.89 -17.62 21.83
CA ASP A 193 24.58 -18.29 20.56
C ASP A 193 23.06 -18.56 20.44
N SER A 194 22.40 -18.99 21.53
CA SER A 194 20.96 -19.21 21.56
C SER A 194 20.17 -17.90 21.41
N LEU A 195 20.60 -16.83 22.07
CA LEU A 195 20.02 -15.49 21.86
C LEU A 195 20.21 -15.01 20.41
N SER A 196 21.38 -15.29 19.82
CA SER A 196 21.66 -14.98 18.41
C SER A 196 20.70 -15.71 17.47
N GLU A 197 20.44 -17.01 17.70
CA GLU A 197 19.52 -17.81 16.89
C GLU A 197 18.07 -17.30 16.99
N THR A 198 17.55 -17.06 18.19
CA THR A 198 16.17 -16.57 18.38
C THR A 198 15.98 -15.18 17.80
N LEU A 199 16.95 -14.26 17.98
CA LEU A 199 16.86 -12.91 17.40
C LEU A 199 17.06 -12.90 15.88
N SER A 200 17.86 -13.83 15.32
CA SER A 200 17.98 -14.00 13.87
C SER A 200 16.65 -14.42 13.24
N GLN A 201 15.91 -15.32 13.91
CA GLN A 201 14.59 -15.74 13.47
C GLN A 201 13.58 -14.59 13.54
N PHE A 202 13.61 -13.75 14.58
CA PHE A 202 12.71 -12.62 14.74
C PHE A 202 13.00 -11.47 13.76
N LEU A 203 14.26 -11.11 13.54
CA LEU A 203 14.65 -9.98 12.69
C LEU A 203 14.87 -10.35 11.21
N GLY A 204 14.77 -11.64 10.86
CA GLY A 204 14.84 -12.13 9.49
C GLY A 204 16.21 -11.99 8.82
N GLY A 205 17.30 -12.13 9.58
CA GLY A 205 18.68 -12.03 9.09
C GLY A 205 19.66 -12.83 9.96
N GLU A 206 20.84 -13.17 9.44
CA GLU A 206 21.88 -13.87 10.21
C GLU A 206 22.56 -12.92 11.21
N LEU A 207 22.16 -12.99 12.48
CA LEU A 207 22.76 -12.21 13.57
C LEU A 207 23.78 -13.06 14.32
N ALA A 208 24.94 -12.47 14.59
CA ALA A 208 25.97 -13.08 15.43
C ALA A 208 26.50 -12.02 16.40
N PHE A 209 26.18 -12.18 17.69
CA PHE A 209 26.76 -11.37 18.75
C PHE A 209 28.25 -11.66 18.90
N GLN A 210 29.03 -10.62 19.16
CA GLN A 210 30.44 -10.75 19.49
C GLN A 210 30.62 -11.36 20.89
N THR A 211 31.84 -11.79 21.24
CA THR A 211 32.13 -12.29 22.58
C THR A 211 31.75 -11.25 23.64
N PRO A 212 30.90 -11.59 24.62
CA PRO A 212 30.40 -10.62 25.58
C PRO A 212 31.52 -10.10 26.51
N SER A 213 31.29 -8.93 27.09
CA SER A 213 32.22 -8.28 28.02
C SER A 213 31.48 -7.59 29.15
N PHE A 214 32.08 -7.44 30.33
CA PHE A 214 31.51 -6.59 31.37
C PHE A 214 31.55 -5.12 30.96
N SER A 215 30.43 -4.40 31.12
CA SER A 215 30.39 -2.97 30.84
C SER A 215 31.13 -2.16 31.92
N THR A 216 31.51 -0.93 31.59
CA THR A 216 32.21 -0.04 32.52
C THR A 216 31.32 0.30 33.71
N SER A 217 31.76 -0.06 34.92
CA SER A 217 30.98 0.15 36.14
C SER A 217 30.74 1.63 36.41
N ASN A 218 29.52 1.96 36.85
CA ASN A 218 29.00 3.33 36.90
C ASN A 218 28.19 3.54 38.20
N ASN A 219 27.26 4.50 38.21
CA ASN A 219 26.43 4.78 39.38
C ASN A 219 25.22 3.84 39.56
N THR A 220 24.94 2.97 38.59
CA THR A 220 23.80 2.03 38.59
C THR A 220 24.21 0.56 38.69
N GLY A 221 25.47 0.21 38.40
CA GLY A 221 25.96 -1.16 38.55
C GLY A 221 27.33 -1.43 37.93
N GLY A 222 27.57 -2.70 37.58
CA GLY A 222 28.79 -3.23 36.99
C GLY A 222 29.58 -4.16 37.92
N ILE A 223 30.54 -4.92 37.37
CA ILE A 223 31.38 -5.84 38.14
C ILE A 223 32.30 -5.10 39.12
N MET A 224 32.92 -3.99 38.72
CA MET A 224 33.76 -3.14 39.58
C MET A 224 32.97 -2.06 40.34
N PHE A 225 31.65 -2.21 40.49
CA PHE A 225 30.82 -1.27 41.24
C PHE A 225 31.31 -1.11 42.68
N GLN A 226 31.18 0.10 43.23
CA GLN A 226 31.56 0.43 44.62
C GLN A 226 30.43 1.21 45.29
N HIS A 227 29.99 0.73 46.46
CA HIS A 227 28.92 1.38 47.20
C HIS A 227 29.39 2.70 47.81
N ARG A 228 28.49 3.70 47.79
CA ARG A 228 28.70 5.02 48.38
C ARG A 228 28.14 5.07 49.80
N GLN A 229 28.98 5.52 50.74
CA GLN A 229 28.71 5.62 52.18
C GLN A 229 27.35 6.29 52.45
N GLY A 230 26.43 5.57 53.10
CA GLY A 230 25.13 6.08 53.51
C GLY A 230 24.14 6.41 52.38
N GLU A 231 24.50 6.15 51.12
CA GLU A 231 23.64 6.36 49.95
C GLU A 231 23.21 5.03 49.34
N THR A 232 24.17 4.17 48.98
CA THR A 232 23.92 2.86 48.36
C THR A 232 24.27 1.68 49.26
N CYS A 233 24.82 1.95 50.45
CA CYS A 233 25.07 0.97 51.50
C CYS A 233 25.08 1.65 52.88
N GLY A 234 24.60 0.95 53.91
CA GLY A 234 24.62 1.42 55.30
C GLY A 234 26.00 1.41 55.99
N GLU A 235 27.10 1.09 55.29
CA GLU A 235 28.46 1.06 55.85
C GLU A 235 29.18 2.42 55.81
N GLU A 236 30.16 2.60 56.69
CA GLU A 236 30.98 3.83 56.77
C GLU A 236 32.10 3.92 55.73
N LEU A 237 32.36 2.84 54.99
CA LEU A 237 33.42 2.74 53.98
C LEU A 237 32.82 2.27 52.65
N SER A 238 33.55 2.53 51.56
CA SER A 238 33.19 2.10 50.22
C SER A 238 33.76 0.71 49.94
N TYR A 239 32.90 -0.22 49.52
CA TYR A 239 33.22 -1.62 49.22
C TYR A 239 32.49 -2.06 47.94
N ARG A 240 32.90 -3.20 47.35
CA ARG A 240 32.25 -3.77 46.15
C ARG A 240 30.92 -4.50 46.42
N TYR A 241 30.60 -4.74 47.69
CA TYR A 241 29.39 -5.40 48.18
C TYR A 241 28.99 -4.77 49.52
N CYS A 242 27.71 -4.79 49.90
CA CYS A 242 27.23 -4.16 51.12
C CYS A 242 26.99 -5.16 52.26
N LEU A 243 27.40 -4.82 53.48
CA LEU A 243 27.03 -5.54 54.73
C LEU A 243 26.36 -4.64 55.77
N GLY A 244 25.93 -3.45 55.35
CA GLY A 244 25.28 -2.47 56.23
C GLY A 244 23.88 -2.90 56.66
N PRO A 245 23.30 -2.27 57.70
CA PRO A 245 21.96 -2.59 58.22
C PRO A 245 20.80 -2.27 57.26
N VAL A 246 21.10 -1.80 56.04
CA VAL A 246 20.17 -1.56 54.94
C VAL A 246 20.90 -1.94 53.65
N GLY A 247 20.27 -2.79 52.84
CA GLY A 247 20.82 -3.22 51.54
C GLY A 247 21.99 -4.19 51.64
N ALA A 248 22.11 -4.98 52.71
CA ALA A 248 23.10 -6.04 52.80
C ALA A 248 22.94 -7.03 51.63
N MET A 249 24.06 -7.34 50.97
CA MET A 249 24.18 -8.27 49.84
C MET A 249 23.09 -8.09 48.77
N SER A 250 22.83 -6.84 48.39
CA SER A 250 21.68 -6.48 47.57
C SER A 250 21.83 -6.86 46.10
N SER A 251 20.70 -7.24 45.47
CA SER A 251 20.57 -7.40 44.02
C SER A 251 20.30 -6.07 43.27
N THR A 252 20.16 -4.93 43.96
CA THR A 252 19.71 -3.64 43.39
C THR A 252 20.70 -3.04 42.38
N TYR A 253 22.00 -3.32 42.50
CA TYR A 253 23.05 -2.80 41.61
C TYR A 253 23.58 -3.95 40.74
N PRO A 254 22.98 -4.24 39.58
CA PRO A 254 23.31 -5.43 38.80
C PRO A 254 24.76 -5.45 38.31
N ILE A 255 25.26 -6.64 37.96
CA ILE A 255 26.44 -6.77 37.11
C ILE A 255 25.97 -6.69 35.67
N THR A 256 26.60 -5.83 34.88
CA THR A 256 26.19 -5.54 33.51
C THR A 256 27.16 -6.19 32.53
N VAL A 257 26.63 -7.05 31.67
CA VAL A 257 27.32 -7.68 30.54
C VAL A 257 26.78 -7.03 29.26
N GLN A 258 27.66 -6.73 28.31
CA GLN A 258 27.30 -6.15 27.02
C GLN A 258 27.88 -6.98 25.87
N SER A 259 27.14 -7.04 24.77
CA SER A 259 27.61 -7.48 23.46
C SER A 259 26.95 -6.68 22.35
N THR A 260 27.51 -6.73 21.15
CA THR A 260 26.98 -6.09 19.94
C THR A 260 27.16 -7.06 18.78
N THR A 261 26.26 -7.05 17.81
CA THR A 261 26.43 -7.87 16.60
C THR A 261 27.57 -7.33 15.74
N ILE A 262 27.90 -8.06 14.67
CA ILE A 262 28.48 -7.40 13.50
C ILE A 262 27.37 -6.65 12.74
N SER A 263 27.78 -5.67 11.93
CA SER A 263 26.92 -5.00 10.96
C SER A 263 26.29 -6.04 10.01
N SER A 264 24.98 -5.97 9.84
CA SER A 264 24.12 -6.97 9.17
C SER A 264 22.98 -6.29 8.41
N ASP A 265 22.46 -6.93 7.37
CA ASP A 265 21.34 -6.42 6.58
C ASP A 265 20.02 -6.76 7.31
N ILE A 266 19.48 -5.79 8.05
CA ILE A 266 18.20 -5.94 8.78
C ILE A 266 17.20 -4.95 8.17
N HIS A 267 16.10 -5.48 7.65
CA HIS A 267 15.02 -4.72 7.03
C HIS A 267 13.91 -4.41 8.03
N ILE A 268 13.25 -3.25 7.86
CA ILE A 268 12.10 -2.89 8.70
C ILE A 268 10.85 -3.68 8.29
N SER A 269 10.76 -4.16 7.05
CA SER A 269 9.69 -5.07 6.59
C SER A 269 9.53 -6.30 7.48
N ASN A 270 10.63 -6.97 7.85
CA ASN A 270 10.64 -8.12 8.76
C ASN A 270 10.05 -7.76 10.14
N ILE A 271 10.37 -6.57 10.66
CA ILE A 271 9.82 -6.10 11.94
C ILE A 271 8.33 -5.82 11.81
N PHE A 272 7.88 -5.19 10.71
CA PHE A 272 6.45 -5.00 10.45
C PHE A 272 5.70 -6.32 10.35
N GLU A 273 6.27 -7.35 9.72
CA GLU A 273 5.68 -8.69 9.67
C GLU A 273 5.49 -9.28 11.08
N GLN A 274 6.54 -9.24 11.92
CA GLN A 274 6.47 -9.73 13.30
C GLN A 274 5.48 -8.94 14.17
N LEU A 275 5.41 -7.62 14.01
CA LEU A 275 4.44 -6.79 14.73
C LEU A 275 3.02 -7.10 14.26
N SER A 276 2.80 -7.24 12.95
CA SER A 276 1.51 -7.56 12.34
C SER A 276 0.95 -8.90 12.85
N GLN A 277 1.79 -9.94 12.91
CA GLN A 277 1.44 -11.25 13.49
C GLN A 277 1.04 -11.20 14.98
N ASN A 278 1.37 -10.10 15.69
CA ASN A 278 1.06 -9.87 17.10
C ASN A 278 0.03 -8.74 17.33
N THR A 279 -0.75 -8.41 16.29
CA THR A 279 -1.90 -7.49 16.33
C THR A 279 -3.20 -8.19 15.98
N ASP A 280 -4.32 -7.75 16.57
CA ASP A 280 -5.66 -8.20 16.19
C ASP A 280 -6.22 -7.28 15.08
N GLY A 281 -6.71 -7.85 13.97
CA GLY A 281 -7.45 -7.13 12.92
C GLY A 281 -6.96 -7.40 11.49
N ASP A 282 -7.63 -6.80 10.51
CA ASP A 282 -7.49 -7.10 9.07
C ASP A 282 -6.04 -6.91 8.53
N LEU A 283 -5.26 -6.00 9.14
CA LEU A 283 -3.85 -5.77 8.82
C LEU A 283 -2.95 -7.01 9.05
N SER A 284 -3.35 -7.92 9.94
CA SER A 284 -2.65 -9.20 10.20
C SER A 284 -2.64 -10.15 8.99
N THR A 285 -3.44 -9.85 7.95
CA THR A 285 -3.57 -10.68 6.74
C THR A 285 -2.67 -10.28 5.57
N ILE A 286 -1.90 -9.19 5.71
CA ILE A 286 -0.97 -8.70 4.67
C ILE A 286 0.40 -9.37 4.81
N ASP A 287 0.87 -10.01 3.74
CA ASP A 287 2.25 -10.55 3.64
C ASP A 287 3.25 -9.42 3.32
N PHE A 288 3.95 -8.93 4.35
CA PHE A 288 5.00 -7.92 4.20
C PHE A 288 6.35 -8.48 3.72
N SER A 289 6.54 -9.82 3.68
CA SER A 289 7.84 -10.45 3.37
C SER A 289 8.32 -10.21 1.93
N GLN A 290 7.40 -9.84 1.03
CA GLN A 290 7.66 -9.56 -0.39
C GLN A 290 7.75 -8.06 -0.72
N ILE A 291 7.62 -7.20 0.29
CA ILE A 291 7.63 -5.73 0.17
C ILE A 291 8.99 -5.19 0.66
N TYR A 292 9.69 -4.41 -0.17
CA TYR A 292 10.99 -3.86 0.20
C TYR A 292 10.86 -2.56 1.02
N ASP A 293 11.90 -2.21 1.79
CA ASP A 293 11.90 -1.01 2.64
C ASP A 293 11.55 0.29 1.86
N ASP A 294 12.06 0.47 0.63
CA ASP A 294 11.71 1.63 -0.21
C ASP A 294 10.22 1.68 -0.62
N ASP A 295 9.58 0.51 -0.73
CA ASP A 295 8.17 0.38 -1.05
C ASP A 295 7.32 0.76 0.17
N ILE A 296 7.71 0.29 1.37
CA ILE A 296 7.10 0.70 2.64
C ILE A 296 7.30 2.21 2.86
N ALA A 297 8.49 2.75 2.60
CA ALA A 297 8.77 4.19 2.69
C ALA A 297 7.86 5.02 1.78
N THR A 298 7.51 4.50 0.60
CA THR A 298 6.54 5.12 -0.31
C THR A 298 5.13 5.07 0.25
N ILE A 299 4.72 3.94 0.82
CA ILE A 299 3.40 3.78 1.43
C ILE A 299 3.24 4.73 2.63
N MET A 300 4.24 4.81 3.51
CA MET A 300 4.23 5.67 4.70
C MET A 300 4.24 7.17 4.37
N SER A 301 4.55 7.58 3.13
CA SER A 301 4.43 8.98 2.72
C SER A 301 2.97 9.46 2.62
N PHE A 302 1.99 8.55 2.57
CA PHE A 302 0.57 8.87 2.58
C PHE A 302 -0.24 8.05 3.59
N LEU A 303 0.33 6.99 4.17
CA LEU A 303 -0.29 6.14 5.17
C LEU A 303 0.25 6.43 6.58
N SER A 304 -0.64 6.47 7.56
CA SER A 304 -0.32 6.40 8.99
C SER A 304 -1.11 5.26 9.60
N LEU A 305 -0.44 4.47 10.43
CA LEU A 305 -0.96 3.25 11.06
C LEU A 305 -0.91 3.37 12.57
N GLU A 306 -2.03 3.11 13.24
CA GLU A 306 -2.18 3.04 14.69
C GLU A 306 -2.68 1.66 15.09
N PHE A 307 -1.92 0.91 15.90
CA PHE A 307 -2.23 -0.46 16.30
C PHE A 307 -1.81 -0.76 17.75
N GLU A 308 -2.49 -1.71 18.40
CA GLU A 308 -2.11 -2.19 19.74
C GLU A 308 -1.36 -3.53 19.64
N VAL A 309 -0.10 -3.54 20.07
CA VAL A 309 0.73 -4.76 20.10
C VAL A 309 0.74 -5.35 21.50
N ASN A 310 0.43 -6.64 21.64
CA ASN A 310 0.67 -7.35 22.89
C ASN A 310 2.18 -7.61 23.06
N SER A 311 2.81 -7.04 24.09
CA SER A 311 4.26 -7.17 24.33
C SER A 311 4.69 -8.55 24.85
N ASP A 312 3.75 -9.50 25.02
CA ASP A 312 4.04 -10.87 25.48
C ASP A 312 4.97 -11.63 24.51
N PHE A 313 4.96 -11.35 23.19
CA PHE A 313 5.85 -11.99 22.20
C PHE A 313 7.34 -11.82 22.53
N LEU A 314 7.71 -10.78 23.29
CA LEU A 314 9.08 -10.58 23.73
C LEU A 314 9.58 -11.70 24.66
N GLN A 315 8.68 -12.45 25.30
CA GLN A 315 9.07 -13.62 26.10
C GLN A 315 9.52 -14.80 25.23
N ASP A 316 9.02 -14.91 23.99
CA ASP A 316 9.48 -15.92 23.04
C ASP A 316 10.90 -15.65 22.51
N LEU A 317 11.43 -14.43 22.72
CA LEU A 317 12.83 -14.07 22.44
C LEU A 317 13.82 -14.59 23.50
N ILE A 318 13.32 -15.02 24.67
CA ILE A 318 14.15 -15.49 25.79
C ILE A 318 14.30 -17.02 25.68
N PRO A 319 15.53 -17.58 25.61
CA PRO A 319 15.73 -19.02 25.53
C PRO A 319 15.14 -19.76 26.75
N VAL A 320 14.66 -20.99 26.56
CA VAL A 320 13.96 -21.78 27.60
C VAL A 320 14.78 -21.98 28.88
N ASP A 321 16.10 -22.06 28.75
CA ASP A 321 17.04 -22.27 29.87
C ASP A 321 17.54 -20.95 30.49
N PHE A 322 17.01 -19.78 30.10
CA PHE A 322 17.33 -18.51 30.76
C PHE A 322 16.58 -18.37 32.11
N PRO A 323 17.23 -17.80 33.14
CA PRO A 323 16.57 -17.37 34.37
C PRO A 323 15.43 -16.37 34.15
N SER A 324 14.66 -16.11 35.20
CA SER A 324 13.58 -15.12 35.16
C SER A 324 14.08 -13.75 34.66
N THR A 325 13.61 -13.32 33.49
CA THR A 325 14.16 -12.16 32.77
C THR A 325 13.03 -11.16 32.46
N ASP A 326 13.25 -9.89 32.78
CA ASP A 326 12.46 -8.79 32.22
C ASP A 326 13.16 -8.29 30.95
N ILE A 327 12.41 -8.01 29.87
CA ILE A 327 12.97 -7.66 28.55
C ILE A 327 12.45 -6.30 28.06
N SER A 328 13.37 -5.47 27.55
CA SER A 328 13.09 -4.18 26.91
C SER A 328 13.73 -4.17 25.53
N VAL A 329 12.94 -3.93 24.48
CA VAL A 329 13.44 -3.78 23.11
C VAL A 329 13.23 -2.35 22.64
N THR A 330 14.31 -1.76 22.14
CA THR A 330 14.38 -0.40 21.61
C THR A 330 14.73 -0.51 20.12
N ILE A 331 13.90 0.04 19.24
CA ILE A 331 14.12 -0.01 17.79
C ILE A 331 14.29 1.42 17.30
N HIS A 332 15.48 1.76 16.82
CA HIS A 332 15.75 3.04 16.16
C HIS A 332 15.28 2.95 14.71
N LEU A 333 14.40 3.86 14.31
CA LEU A 333 13.73 3.83 13.01
C LEU A 333 14.61 4.41 11.89
N PRO A 334 14.40 3.99 10.62
CA PRO A 334 15.00 4.65 9.47
C PRO A 334 14.58 6.13 9.35
N GLU A 335 15.43 7.00 8.77
CA GLU A 335 15.14 8.45 8.62
C GLU A 335 13.79 8.81 7.94
N TRP A 336 13.18 7.88 7.20
CA TRP A 336 11.92 8.08 6.49
C TRP A 336 10.67 7.74 7.33
N LEU A 337 10.83 7.25 8.56
CA LEU A 337 9.76 6.74 9.42
C LEU A 337 9.80 7.40 10.80
N ASP A 338 8.66 7.90 11.26
CA ASP A 338 8.47 8.49 12.60
C ASP A 338 7.38 7.72 13.37
N SER A 339 7.41 7.86 14.69
CA SER A 339 6.39 7.34 15.61
C SER A 339 5.79 8.44 16.50
N SER A 340 4.58 8.22 17.02
CA SER A 340 3.88 9.20 17.88
C SER A 340 4.47 9.38 19.29
N GLY A 341 5.62 8.77 19.57
CA GLY A 341 6.29 8.78 20.86
C GLY A 341 6.84 10.16 21.28
N LYS A 342 7.47 10.20 22.47
CA LYS A 342 8.25 11.38 22.90
C LYS A 342 9.55 11.57 22.12
N THR A 343 9.98 10.50 21.46
CA THR A 343 11.18 10.33 20.63
C THR A 343 10.64 9.68 19.36
N PRO A 344 10.35 10.45 18.30
CA PRO A 344 9.64 9.91 17.13
C PRO A 344 10.48 8.88 16.39
N ASP A 345 11.80 9.02 16.47
CA ASP A 345 12.87 8.18 15.95
C ASP A 345 12.97 6.77 16.59
N VAL A 346 12.19 6.45 17.63
CA VAL A 346 12.38 5.22 18.41
C VAL A 346 11.08 4.57 18.90
N LEU A 347 10.90 3.27 18.57
CA LEU A 347 9.89 2.40 19.19
C LEU A 347 10.47 1.71 20.44
N VAL A 348 9.67 1.59 21.51
CA VAL A 348 10.11 0.96 22.77
C VAL A 348 9.06 0.00 23.32
N PHE A 349 9.40 -1.29 23.30
CA PHE A 349 8.57 -2.38 23.82
C PHE A 349 9.14 -2.87 25.16
N ARG A 350 8.28 -3.28 26.09
CA ARG A 350 8.68 -3.81 27.41
C ARG A 350 7.76 -4.93 27.87
N SER A 351 8.36 -6.07 28.20
CA SER A 351 7.67 -7.20 28.81
C SER A 351 8.31 -7.52 30.16
N ASN A 352 7.46 -7.66 31.18
CA ASN A 352 7.87 -8.05 32.53
C ASN A 352 7.29 -9.45 32.79
N ASN A 353 8.04 -10.33 33.44
CA ASN A 353 7.65 -11.74 33.70
C ASN A 353 6.44 -11.93 34.67
N ARG A 354 5.61 -10.89 34.88
CA ARG A 354 4.47 -10.88 35.82
C ARG A 354 3.26 -10.06 35.36
N ASP A 355 3.37 -9.22 34.33
CA ASP A 355 2.30 -8.34 33.84
C ASP A 355 2.30 -8.37 32.31
N THR A 356 1.17 -8.74 31.71
CA THR A 356 0.95 -8.57 30.27
C THR A 356 0.70 -7.08 29.97
N ARG A 357 1.21 -6.59 28.84
CA ARG A 357 1.05 -5.18 28.43
C ARG A 357 0.78 -5.06 26.94
N THR A 358 -0.35 -4.44 26.61
CA THR A 358 -0.55 -3.87 25.27
C THR A 358 0.13 -2.51 25.18
N THR A 359 0.81 -2.27 24.06
CA THR A 359 1.42 -0.98 23.73
C THR A 359 0.75 -0.47 22.47
N SER A 360 0.07 0.67 22.56
CA SER A 360 -0.43 1.40 21.39
C SER A 360 0.75 2.08 20.69
N ILE A 361 0.83 1.88 19.38
CA ILE A 361 1.89 2.35 18.50
C ILE A 361 1.21 3.06 17.33
N GLU A 362 1.60 4.30 17.07
CA GLU A 362 1.23 5.03 15.86
C GLU A 362 2.53 5.37 15.10
N ILE A 363 2.54 5.04 13.81
CA ILE A 363 3.67 5.15 12.89
C ILE A 363 3.21 5.96 11.66
N GLU A 364 4.05 6.87 11.19
CA GLU A 364 3.81 7.69 9.99
C GLU A 364 5.13 7.98 9.27
N GLY A 365 5.09 8.31 7.97
CA GLY A 365 6.29 8.72 7.25
C GLY A 365 6.78 10.10 7.69
N SER A 366 8.09 10.26 7.94
CA SER A 366 8.69 11.53 8.39
C SER A 366 8.58 12.68 7.37
N ARG A 367 8.20 12.36 6.14
CA ARG A 367 7.98 13.29 5.02
C ARG A 367 6.66 12.94 4.30
N PRO A 368 5.51 13.35 4.86
CA PRO A 368 4.23 13.13 4.20
C PRO A 368 4.14 13.89 2.88
N PHE A 369 3.46 13.31 1.89
CA PHE A 369 3.25 13.88 0.57
C PHE A 369 2.40 15.16 0.61
N ASP A 370 2.90 16.25 0.05
CA ASP A 370 2.18 17.52 -0.05
C ASP A 370 1.23 17.55 -1.25
N TRP A 371 0.06 16.94 -1.06
CA TRP A 371 -1.04 16.99 -2.01
C TRP A 371 -1.72 18.37 -2.11
N GLN A 372 -1.37 19.37 -1.28
CA GLN A 372 -2.10 20.64 -1.18
C GLN A 372 -1.65 21.71 -2.19
N HIS A 373 -1.36 21.29 -3.42
CA HIS A 373 -0.96 22.16 -4.52
C HIS A 373 -1.94 22.08 -5.72
N SER A 374 -1.78 23.04 -6.64
CA SER A 374 -2.58 23.14 -7.88
C SER A 374 -1.86 22.47 -9.04
N ILE A 375 -2.59 21.75 -9.90
CA ILE A 375 -2.05 21.18 -11.15
C ILE A 375 -2.79 21.80 -12.32
N CYS A 376 -2.05 22.31 -13.30
CA CYS A 376 -2.56 22.93 -14.53
C CYS A 376 -2.00 22.19 -15.74
N ARG A 377 -2.68 22.27 -16.88
CA ARG A 377 -2.33 21.49 -18.07
C ARG A 377 -1.19 22.11 -18.90
N ILE A 378 -1.05 23.44 -18.85
CA ILE A 378 -0.13 24.24 -19.66
C ILE A 378 0.43 25.43 -18.87
N SER A 379 -0.36 26.02 -17.95
CA SER A 379 0.03 27.23 -17.21
C SER A 379 1.13 26.98 -16.18
N ASP A 380 2.23 27.74 -16.32
CA ASP A 380 3.35 27.84 -15.37
C ASP A 380 3.62 29.32 -15.07
N PRO A 381 3.47 29.80 -13.81
CA PRO A 381 3.01 29.04 -12.64
C PRO A 381 1.52 28.65 -12.73
N CYS A 382 1.14 27.55 -12.08
CA CYS A 382 -0.25 27.15 -11.93
C CYS A 382 -0.92 27.87 -10.73
N GLU A 383 -1.90 28.73 -11.02
CA GLU A 383 -2.71 29.45 -10.02
C GLU A 383 -4.17 28.92 -10.00
N GLU A 384 -4.89 29.06 -8.87
CA GLU A 384 -6.27 28.53 -8.71
C GLU A 384 -7.31 29.12 -9.69
N ASP A 385 -7.02 30.26 -10.32
CA ASP A 385 -7.86 30.89 -11.35
C ASP A 385 -7.34 30.67 -12.79
N SER A 386 -6.35 29.79 -12.97
CA SER A 386 -5.86 29.36 -14.29
C SER A 386 -6.99 28.71 -15.09
N ILE A 387 -7.09 29.06 -16.37
CA ILE A 387 -8.17 28.61 -17.25
C ILE A 387 -8.11 27.11 -17.58
N ASP A 388 -6.93 26.51 -17.39
CA ASP A 388 -6.56 25.13 -17.63
C ASP A 388 -6.23 24.38 -16.32
N LEU A 389 -6.75 24.86 -15.19
CA LEU A 389 -6.66 24.18 -13.90
C LEU A 389 -7.30 22.79 -13.97
N VAL A 390 -6.51 21.78 -13.60
CA VAL A 390 -6.91 20.37 -13.55
C VAL A 390 -7.22 19.95 -12.12
N CYS A 391 -6.31 20.23 -11.18
CA CYS A 391 -6.43 19.90 -9.76
C CYS A 391 -6.33 21.14 -8.90
N ALA A 392 -7.25 21.29 -7.95
CA ALA A 392 -7.18 22.34 -6.92
C ALA A 392 -6.50 21.81 -5.64
N PRO A 393 -5.86 22.68 -4.83
CA PRO A 393 -5.14 22.27 -3.61
C PRO A 393 -6.06 21.74 -2.51
N THR A 394 -7.37 21.97 -2.62
CA THR A 394 -8.40 21.43 -1.70
C THR A 394 -9.04 20.13 -2.20
N GLN A 395 -8.66 19.65 -3.39
CA GLN A 395 -9.26 18.47 -4.03
C GLN A 395 -8.43 17.22 -3.73
N LYS A 396 -8.92 16.39 -2.81
CA LYS A 396 -8.31 15.09 -2.46
C LYS A 396 -8.27 14.13 -3.66
N THR A 397 -9.43 13.83 -4.27
CA THR A 397 -9.52 13.01 -5.49
C THR A 397 -9.43 13.90 -6.72
N CYS A 398 -8.26 13.94 -7.38
CA CYS A 398 -8.08 14.61 -8.65
C CYS A 398 -7.95 13.63 -9.81
N ILE A 399 -8.90 13.76 -10.73
CA ILE A 399 -9.03 13.00 -11.97
C ILE A 399 -9.38 14.02 -13.05
N SER A 400 -8.84 13.85 -14.25
CA SER A 400 -9.16 14.62 -15.46
C SER A 400 -9.57 13.69 -16.60
N PHE A 401 -10.16 14.27 -17.64
CA PHE A 401 -10.52 13.54 -18.86
C PHE A 401 -9.98 14.27 -20.08
N LEU A 402 -9.29 13.55 -20.95
CA LEU A 402 -8.95 14.00 -22.30
C LEU A 402 -9.85 13.27 -23.29
N VAL A 403 -10.73 14.01 -23.96
CA VAL A 403 -11.68 13.49 -24.96
C VAL A 403 -11.26 13.99 -26.33
N GLU A 404 -10.65 13.12 -27.13
CA GLU A 404 -10.30 13.38 -28.52
C GLU A 404 -11.37 12.80 -29.46
N ILE A 405 -11.80 13.58 -30.45
CA ILE A 405 -12.86 13.21 -31.40
C ILE A 405 -12.40 13.59 -32.82
N ASP A 406 -12.11 12.60 -33.65
CA ASP A 406 -11.90 12.80 -35.09
C ASP A 406 -13.21 12.52 -35.84
N VAL A 407 -13.87 13.58 -36.32
CA VAL A 407 -15.02 13.44 -37.22
C VAL A 407 -14.51 13.30 -38.65
N SER A 408 -14.42 12.06 -39.12
CA SER A 408 -13.83 11.72 -40.42
C SER A 408 -14.72 12.15 -41.59
N LYS A 409 -16.05 12.02 -41.45
CA LYS A 409 -17.01 12.33 -42.52
C LYS A 409 -18.41 12.62 -41.98
N VAL A 410 -19.09 13.55 -42.65
CA VAL A 410 -20.55 13.77 -42.51
C VAL A 410 -21.19 13.52 -43.87
N SER A 411 -22.39 12.94 -43.91
CA SER A 411 -23.14 12.65 -45.14
C SER A 411 -24.63 12.98 -44.97
N VAL A 412 -25.33 13.44 -46.03
CA VAL A 412 -26.77 13.79 -45.95
C VAL A 412 -27.62 12.90 -46.85
N ARG A 413 -28.40 12.00 -46.24
CA ARG A 413 -29.35 11.11 -46.91
C ARG A 413 -30.71 11.82 -47.10
N GLU A 414 -30.81 12.63 -48.15
CA GLU A 414 -31.98 13.48 -48.44
C GLU A 414 -33.33 12.72 -48.48
N LEU A 415 -33.36 11.52 -49.06
CA LEU A 415 -34.59 10.71 -49.22
C LEU A 415 -35.18 10.21 -47.89
N SER A 416 -34.35 10.05 -46.86
CA SER A 416 -34.77 9.66 -45.50
C SER A 416 -34.85 10.84 -44.53
N GLY A 417 -34.45 12.04 -44.96
CA GLY A 417 -34.33 13.21 -44.08
C GLY A 417 -33.34 12.98 -42.95
N SER A 418 -32.20 12.32 -43.25
CA SER A 418 -31.23 11.90 -42.24
C SER A 418 -29.79 12.32 -42.54
N VAL A 419 -29.01 12.65 -41.52
CA VAL A 419 -27.58 12.97 -41.58
C VAL A 419 -26.82 11.82 -40.92
N SER A 420 -25.75 11.34 -41.54
CA SER A 420 -24.83 10.34 -40.98
C SER A 420 -23.50 11.01 -40.64
N ILE A 421 -22.91 10.67 -39.50
CA ILE A 421 -21.58 11.14 -39.08
C ILE A 421 -20.72 9.91 -38.79
N GLU A 422 -19.60 9.79 -39.48
CA GLU A 422 -18.54 8.81 -39.20
C GLU A 422 -17.50 9.49 -38.30
N PHE A 423 -17.16 8.88 -37.16
CA PHE A 423 -16.20 9.42 -36.20
C PHE A 423 -15.38 8.33 -35.50
N THR A 424 -14.17 8.69 -35.08
CA THR A 424 -13.36 7.93 -34.12
C THR A 424 -13.19 8.80 -32.88
N SER A 425 -13.17 8.21 -31.68
CA SER A 425 -12.90 8.93 -30.45
C SER A 425 -12.00 8.14 -29.51
N THR A 426 -11.18 8.88 -28.75
CA THR A 426 -10.36 8.36 -27.66
C THR A 426 -10.71 9.16 -26.40
N VAL A 427 -11.04 8.47 -25.31
CA VAL A 427 -11.24 9.05 -23.99
C VAL A 427 -10.17 8.51 -23.06
N ILE A 428 -9.29 9.39 -22.58
CA ILE A 428 -8.23 9.06 -21.63
C ILE A 428 -8.65 9.63 -20.27
N LEU A 429 -8.78 8.73 -19.29
CA LEU A 429 -8.88 9.07 -17.88
C LEU A 429 -7.46 9.37 -17.36
N GLU A 430 -7.24 10.57 -16.85
CA GLU A 430 -5.96 10.97 -16.24
C GLU A 430 -6.15 11.02 -14.70
N ILE A 431 -5.62 10.03 -13.99
CA ILE A 431 -5.66 9.95 -12.52
C ILE A 431 -4.40 10.60 -11.97
N TYR A 432 -4.56 11.76 -11.32
CA TYR A 432 -3.46 12.49 -10.67
C TYR A 432 -3.34 12.04 -9.20
N ARG A 433 -4.43 12.08 -8.42
CA ARG A 433 -4.43 11.60 -7.03
C ARG A 433 -5.79 11.06 -6.58
N LEU A 434 -5.80 10.08 -5.70
CA LEU A 434 -7.01 9.44 -5.17
C LEU A 434 -7.19 9.73 -3.67
N GLY A 435 -8.26 10.45 -3.33
CA GLY A 435 -8.66 10.74 -1.96
C GLY A 435 -9.52 9.63 -1.36
N LEU A 436 -8.92 8.47 -1.12
CA LEU A 436 -9.61 7.33 -0.50
C LEU A 436 -9.91 7.62 0.98
N ASP A 437 -11.00 7.04 1.47
CA ASP A 437 -11.38 7.03 2.88
C ASP A 437 -11.66 5.58 3.24
N MET A 438 -10.65 4.89 3.75
CA MET A 438 -10.78 3.49 4.16
C MET A 438 -11.41 3.47 5.55
N GLU A 439 -12.58 2.85 5.71
CA GLU A 439 -13.28 2.73 7.00
C GLU A 439 -12.62 1.69 7.94
N ILE A 440 -11.29 1.62 7.95
CA ILE A 440 -10.47 0.69 8.74
C ILE A 440 -10.00 1.40 10.02
N GLU A 441 -10.28 0.80 11.18
CA GLU A 441 -9.85 1.35 12.47
C GLU A 441 -8.32 1.38 12.59
N GLY A 442 -7.78 2.47 13.14
CA GLY A 442 -6.33 2.68 13.26
C GLY A 442 -5.63 3.18 11.99
N VAL A 443 -6.25 3.12 10.81
CA VAL A 443 -5.61 3.52 9.54
C VAL A 443 -6.02 4.94 9.14
N LYS A 444 -5.03 5.79 8.85
CA LYS A 444 -5.22 7.16 8.34
C LYS A 444 -4.54 7.29 6.98
N MET A 445 -5.28 7.78 5.98
CA MET A 445 -4.78 7.89 4.60
C MET A 445 -4.89 9.34 4.07
N LEU A 446 -3.76 9.87 3.61
CA LEU A 446 -3.67 11.06 2.77
C LEU A 446 -3.96 10.68 1.31
N PRO A 447 -4.34 11.64 0.44
CA PRO A 447 -4.57 11.35 -0.98
C PRO A 447 -3.37 10.68 -1.63
N ILE A 448 -3.58 9.51 -2.24
CA ILE A 448 -2.52 8.72 -2.87
C ILE A 448 -2.17 9.38 -4.21
N PRO A 449 -0.92 9.83 -4.42
CA PRO A 449 -0.48 10.41 -5.69
C PRO A 449 -0.26 9.35 -6.78
N SER A 450 -0.23 9.78 -8.05
CA SER A 450 -0.12 8.88 -9.19
C SER A 450 1.14 8.04 -9.16
N ASP A 451 2.30 8.57 -8.77
CA ASP A 451 3.54 7.78 -8.70
C ASP A 451 3.50 6.72 -7.59
N ALA A 452 2.82 6.99 -6.48
CA ALA A 452 2.56 5.96 -5.46
C ALA A 452 1.62 4.87 -6.00
N LEU A 453 0.58 5.23 -6.76
CA LEU A 453 -0.28 4.26 -7.44
C LEU A 453 0.49 3.41 -8.47
N ARG A 454 1.41 4.01 -9.25
CA ARG A 454 2.32 3.25 -10.14
C ARG A 454 3.14 2.25 -9.35
N ARG A 455 3.69 2.68 -8.21
CA ARG A 455 4.52 1.85 -7.36
C ARG A 455 3.74 0.69 -6.75
N ILE A 456 2.53 0.93 -6.24
CA ILE A 456 1.61 -0.10 -5.71
C ILE A 456 1.33 -1.19 -6.76
N LEU A 457 1.07 -0.82 -8.02
CA LEU A 457 0.85 -1.79 -9.11
C LEU A 457 2.11 -2.63 -9.39
N VAL A 458 3.28 -1.99 -9.43
CA VAL A 458 4.59 -2.65 -9.65
C VAL A 458 5.06 -3.48 -8.44
N MET A 459 4.58 -3.19 -7.22
CA MET A 459 4.72 -4.10 -6.07
C MET A 459 3.88 -5.35 -6.31
N GLY A 460 2.62 -5.18 -6.74
CA GLY A 460 1.69 -6.26 -7.04
C GLY A 460 2.17 -7.25 -8.09
N ASP A 461 2.87 -6.79 -9.13
CA ASP A 461 3.47 -7.65 -10.17
C ASP A 461 4.51 -8.66 -9.65
N ARG A 462 4.98 -8.50 -8.41
CA ARG A 462 5.94 -9.41 -7.77
C ARG A 462 5.25 -10.57 -7.06
N MET A 463 3.94 -10.46 -6.80
CA MET A 463 3.13 -11.41 -6.04
C MET A 463 2.15 -12.12 -6.98
N GLU A 464 2.06 -13.45 -6.90
CA GLU A 464 1.12 -14.23 -7.72
C GLU A 464 -0.32 -13.95 -7.23
N GLY A 465 -1.11 -13.23 -8.04
CA GLY A 465 -2.44 -12.73 -7.65
C GLY A 465 -2.47 -11.28 -7.15
N GLY A 466 -1.38 -10.51 -7.32
CA GLY A 466 -1.33 -9.09 -6.97
C GLY A 466 -1.09 -8.81 -5.48
N LEU A 467 -1.03 -7.51 -5.13
CA LEU A 467 -0.60 -7.05 -3.80
C LEU A 467 -1.52 -7.51 -2.65
N LEU A 468 -2.79 -7.78 -2.93
CA LEU A 468 -3.81 -8.18 -1.94
C LEU A 468 -4.14 -9.68 -2.00
N ALA A 469 -3.35 -10.47 -2.72
CA ALA A 469 -3.49 -11.93 -2.78
C ALA A 469 -3.55 -12.55 -1.37
N ASP A 470 -4.50 -13.47 -1.18
CA ASP A 470 -4.77 -14.19 0.08
C ASP A 470 -5.08 -13.31 1.32
N SER A 471 -5.22 -11.99 1.17
CA SER A 471 -5.66 -11.08 2.25
C SER A 471 -7.19 -11.06 2.43
N GLU A 472 -7.68 -10.58 3.58
CA GLU A 472 -9.12 -10.37 3.81
C GLU A 472 -9.63 -9.02 3.27
N ILE A 473 -8.77 -8.21 2.64
CA ILE A 473 -9.09 -6.85 2.15
C ILE A 473 -9.70 -6.93 0.74
N GLU A 474 -11.02 -6.68 0.64
CA GLU A 474 -11.72 -6.69 -0.65
C GLU A 474 -11.34 -5.51 -1.56
N SER A 475 -10.89 -5.81 -2.78
CA SER A 475 -10.54 -4.85 -3.84
C SER A 475 -11.66 -4.62 -4.87
N THR A 476 -12.92 -4.59 -4.43
CA THR A 476 -14.05 -4.55 -5.38
C THR A 476 -14.25 -3.18 -6.05
N ILE A 477 -14.31 -3.18 -7.39
CA ILE A 477 -14.61 -2.01 -8.21
C ILE A 477 -15.95 -2.20 -8.93
N ASP A 478 -16.89 -1.30 -8.64
CA ASP A 478 -18.18 -1.18 -9.33
C ASP A 478 -18.11 -0.07 -10.39
N PHE A 479 -18.24 -0.44 -11.67
CA PHE A 479 -18.27 0.50 -12.80
C PHE A 479 -19.70 0.92 -13.19
N GLY A 480 -20.72 0.48 -12.46
CA GLY A 480 -22.14 0.67 -12.79
C GLY A 480 -22.61 -0.11 -14.02
N VAL A 481 -21.78 -1.05 -14.50
CA VAL A 481 -22.02 -1.90 -15.68
C VAL A 481 -21.53 -3.31 -15.34
N GLY A 482 -22.41 -4.31 -15.43
CA GLY A 482 -22.12 -5.68 -15.01
C GLY A 482 -22.26 -5.88 -13.49
N ASP A 483 -21.68 -6.97 -12.99
CA ASP A 483 -21.47 -7.22 -11.56
C ASP A 483 -20.12 -6.59 -11.11
N PRO A 484 -19.97 -6.14 -9.85
CA PRO A 484 -18.70 -5.62 -9.34
C PRO A 484 -17.54 -6.61 -9.53
N ILE A 485 -16.39 -6.08 -9.91
CA ILE A 485 -15.18 -6.86 -10.22
C ILE A 485 -14.26 -6.81 -9.01
N ASP A 486 -13.72 -7.94 -8.58
CA ASP A 486 -12.57 -7.93 -7.66
C ASP A 486 -11.29 -7.61 -8.44
N PHE A 487 -10.67 -6.47 -8.12
CA PHE A 487 -9.54 -5.95 -8.88
C PHE A 487 -8.21 -6.43 -8.30
N GLU A 488 -7.59 -7.37 -9.01
CA GLU A 488 -6.21 -7.76 -8.76
C GLU A 488 -5.28 -6.52 -8.82
N VAL A 489 -4.67 -6.15 -7.71
CA VAL A 489 -3.79 -4.98 -7.64
C VAL A 489 -2.43 -5.32 -8.25
N SER A 490 -2.36 -5.28 -9.59
CA SER A 490 -1.19 -5.56 -10.43
C SER A 490 -1.39 -4.98 -11.84
N ASN A 491 -0.35 -4.97 -12.68
CA ASN A 491 -0.49 -4.68 -14.11
C ASN A 491 -1.27 -5.79 -14.85
N GLU A 492 -1.18 -7.04 -14.40
CA GLU A 492 -2.01 -8.12 -14.96
C GLU A 492 -3.49 -7.87 -14.68
N GLY A 493 -3.82 -7.38 -13.48
CA GLY A 493 -5.15 -6.93 -13.10
C GLY A 493 -5.66 -5.76 -13.94
N LEU A 494 -4.82 -4.75 -14.23
CA LEU A 494 -5.19 -3.66 -15.14
C LEU A 494 -5.50 -4.14 -16.56
N MET A 495 -4.74 -5.12 -17.09
CA MET A 495 -5.02 -5.72 -18.39
C MET A 495 -6.36 -6.49 -18.36
N LYS A 496 -6.57 -7.37 -17.37
CA LYS A 496 -7.84 -8.10 -17.15
C LYS A 496 -9.03 -7.15 -17.02
N LEU A 497 -8.84 -6.03 -16.33
CA LEU A 497 -9.85 -4.99 -16.17
C LEU A 497 -10.20 -4.32 -17.51
N SER A 498 -9.21 -4.06 -18.37
CA SER A 498 -9.44 -3.51 -19.71
C SER A 498 -10.18 -4.51 -20.64
N ASP A 499 -9.87 -5.80 -20.56
CA ASP A 499 -10.60 -6.85 -21.28
C ASP A 499 -12.06 -6.94 -20.80
N TYR A 500 -12.28 -7.00 -19.47
CA TYR A 500 -13.63 -7.04 -18.89
C TYR A 500 -14.47 -5.81 -19.27
N LEU A 501 -13.88 -4.61 -19.19
CA LEU A 501 -14.58 -3.38 -19.55
C LEU A 501 -14.93 -3.35 -21.04
N THR A 502 -14.07 -3.92 -21.90
CA THR A 502 -14.36 -4.08 -23.33
C THR A 502 -15.57 -5.00 -23.54
N GLU A 503 -15.56 -6.23 -23.00
CA GLU A 503 -16.66 -7.19 -23.14
C GLU A 503 -17.98 -6.68 -22.53
N SER A 504 -17.92 -6.11 -21.34
CA SER A 504 -19.11 -5.64 -20.60
C SER A 504 -19.76 -4.42 -21.25
N TYR A 505 -18.97 -3.49 -21.81
CA TYR A 505 -19.53 -2.38 -22.58
C TYR A 505 -20.07 -2.85 -23.94
N GLU A 506 -19.44 -3.82 -24.62
CA GLU A 506 -20.00 -4.40 -25.84
C GLU A 506 -21.34 -5.11 -25.56
N GLU A 507 -21.45 -5.93 -24.51
CA GLU A 507 -22.71 -6.59 -24.15
C GLU A 507 -23.79 -5.56 -23.78
N MET A 508 -23.46 -4.59 -22.90
CA MET A 508 -24.39 -3.53 -22.49
C MET A 508 -24.91 -2.72 -23.69
N MET A 509 -24.05 -2.31 -24.63
CA MET A 509 -24.48 -1.55 -25.81
C MET A 509 -25.37 -2.38 -26.74
N ASN A 510 -25.11 -3.68 -26.84
CA ASN A 510 -25.93 -4.61 -27.62
C ASN A 510 -27.29 -4.90 -26.95
N GLU A 511 -27.37 -5.01 -25.62
CA GLU A 511 -28.64 -5.17 -24.88
C GLU A 511 -29.51 -3.90 -25.00
N PHE A 512 -28.91 -2.72 -24.88
CA PHE A 512 -29.62 -1.43 -25.00
C PHE A 512 -30.30 -1.25 -26.36
N GLY A 513 -29.67 -1.71 -27.45
CA GLY A 513 -30.24 -1.70 -28.79
C GLY A 513 -30.75 -0.34 -29.24
N ASN A 514 -32.08 -0.18 -29.37
CA ASN A 514 -32.73 1.06 -29.81
C ASN A 514 -33.41 1.81 -28.64
N ILE A 515 -32.83 2.92 -28.19
CA ILE A 515 -33.36 3.78 -27.12
C ILE A 515 -34.21 4.93 -27.69
N ASN A 516 -35.15 5.46 -26.90
CA ASN A 516 -35.84 6.72 -27.14
C ASN A 516 -35.72 7.63 -25.91
N LEU A 517 -35.36 8.91 -26.10
CA LEU A 517 -35.28 9.94 -25.06
C LEU A 517 -36.25 11.09 -25.39
N ASP A 518 -37.01 11.55 -24.41
CA ASP A 518 -38.01 12.62 -24.62
C ASP A 518 -37.43 14.01 -24.34
N SER A 519 -38.12 15.06 -24.81
CA SER A 519 -37.66 16.46 -24.79
C SER A 519 -37.27 17.02 -23.41
N GLN A 520 -37.79 16.43 -22.33
CA GLN A 520 -37.47 16.83 -20.96
C GLN A 520 -36.08 16.36 -20.51
N ASP A 521 -35.59 15.23 -21.03
CA ASP A 521 -34.31 14.63 -20.61
C ASP A 521 -33.11 15.32 -21.28
N LEU A 522 -33.35 16.01 -22.39
CA LEU A 522 -32.31 16.63 -23.25
C LEU A 522 -32.26 18.16 -23.13
N GLY A 523 -33.23 18.78 -22.45
CA GLY A 523 -33.38 20.24 -22.40
C GLY A 523 -33.74 20.90 -23.75
N LEU A 524 -34.10 20.10 -24.77
CA LEU A 524 -34.46 20.54 -26.11
C LEU A 524 -35.98 20.49 -26.29
N ASP A 525 -36.63 21.63 -26.06
CA ASP A 525 -38.09 21.73 -26.14
C ASP A 525 -38.61 21.38 -27.55
N GLY A 526 -39.58 20.46 -27.62
CA GLY A 526 -40.21 20.01 -28.87
C GLY A 526 -39.54 18.85 -29.63
N PHE A 527 -38.43 18.26 -29.16
CA PHE A 527 -37.75 17.16 -29.88
C PHE A 527 -37.56 15.90 -29.02
N SER A 528 -37.75 14.71 -29.61
CA SER A 528 -37.40 13.42 -28.97
C SER A 528 -36.32 12.68 -29.77
N LEU A 529 -35.28 12.24 -29.09
CA LEU A 529 -34.15 11.47 -29.62
C LEU A 529 -34.51 10.00 -29.75
N SER A 530 -33.90 9.31 -30.71
CA SER A 530 -33.91 7.86 -30.77
C SER A 530 -32.61 7.38 -31.41
N ALA A 531 -32.07 6.31 -30.84
CA ALA A 531 -30.66 5.99 -30.94
C ALA A 531 -30.45 4.49 -31.07
N ASP A 532 -29.62 4.05 -32.02
CA ASP A 532 -29.19 2.66 -32.14
C ASP A 532 -27.72 2.56 -31.70
N PHE A 533 -27.44 1.69 -30.73
CA PHE A 533 -26.09 1.44 -30.19
C PHE A 533 -25.59 0.02 -30.46
N SER A 534 -26.39 -0.79 -31.15
CA SER A 534 -25.94 -2.12 -31.54
C SER A 534 -24.67 -2.01 -32.37
N SER A 535 -23.66 -2.83 -32.04
CA SER A 535 -22.34 -2.84 -32.69
C SER A 535 -21.49 -1.55 -32.63
N LEU A 536 -21.57 -0.74 -31.57
CA LEU A 536 -20.52 0.24 -31.27
C LEU A 536 -19.19 -0.48 -30.92
N PRO A 537 -18.09 -0.30 -31.68
CA PRO A 537 -16.82 -0.97 -31.43
C PRO A 537 -16.02 -0.22 -30.37
N PHE A 538 -16.34 -0.51 -29.10
CA PHE A 538 -15.64 -0.01 -27.93
C PHE A 538 -14.41 -0.88 -27.61
N GLN A 539 -13.34 -0.26 -27.14
CA GLN A 539 -12.14 -0.96 -26.65
C GLN A 539 -11.53 -0.17 -25.49
N ALA A 540 -11.24 -0.82 -24.37
CA ALA A 540 -10.35 -0.29 -23.34
C ALA A 540 -8.91 -0.77 -23.60
N ASP A 541 -7.93 0.09 -23.35
CA ASP A 541 -6.50 -0.21 -23.43
C ASP A 541 -5.78 0.63 -22.38
N PHE A 542 -5.36 -0.03 -21.30
CA PHE A 542 -4.79 0.63 -20.12
C PHE A 542 -3.25 0.60 -20.11
N GLY A 543 -2.64 -0.16 -21.03
CA GLY A 543 -1.19 -0.33 -21.10
C GLY A 543 -0.57 -0.99 -19.85
N GLU A 544 0.76 -1.01 -19.83
CA GLU A 544 1.56 -1.42 -18.68
C GLU A 544 2.07 -0.18 -17.95
N VAL A 545 1.86 -0.14 -16.63
CA VAL A 545 2.30 0.92 -15.74
C VAL A 545 3.68 0.56 -15.18
N SER A 546 4.66 1.43 -15.44
CA SER A 546 6.01 1.32 -14.89
C SER A 546 6.29 2.47 -13.90
N LEU A 547 7.34 2.33 -13.10
CA LEU A 547 7.84 3.38 -12.21
C LEU A 547 8.34 4.58 -13.04
N GLY A 548 8.12 5.79 -12.51
CA GLY A 548 8.70 7.02 -13.07
C GLY A 548 10.23 7.07 -12.94
N GLU A 549 10.87 8.00 -13.64
CA GLU A 549 12.30 8.27 -13.50
C GLU A 549 12.65 9.15 -12.28
N ASP A 550 11.66 9.78 -11.65
CA ASP A 550 11.87 10.65 -10.48
C ASP A 550 12.05 9.82 -9.18
N PRO A 551 13.09 10.07 -8.36
CA PRO A 551 13.23 9.46 -7.04
C PRO A 551 12.23 9.99 -6.00
N PHE A 552 11.50 11.07 -6.28
CA PHE A 552 10.45 11.61 -5.41
C PHE A 552 9.05 11.22 -5.91
N ILE A 553 8.13 11.06 -4.98
CA ILE A 553 6.74 10.73 -5.26
C ILE A 553 5.98 12.01 -5.60
N GLY A 554 5.47 12.11 -6.83
CA GLY A 554 4.61 13.20 -7.29
C GLY A 554 3.26 12.71 -7.80
N ASP A 555 2.35 13.66 -8.01
CA ASP A 555 1.11 13.48 -8.76
C ASP A 555 1.06 14.27 -10.09
N GLU A 556 2.16 14.95 -10.47
CA GLU A 556 2.21 15.76 -11.70
C GLU A 556 2.05 14.91 -12.99
N GLU A 557 2.54 13.66 -12.99
CA GLU A 557 2.40 12.72 -14.11
C GLU A 557 1.25 11.72 -13.87
N PRO A 558 0.07 11.88 -14.50
CA PRO A 558 -1.09 11.06 -14.20
C PRO A 558 -0.98 9.62 -14.73
N ILE A 559 -1.64 8.68 -14.05
CA ILE A 559 -1.94 7.36 -14.64
C ILE A 559 -3.00 7.57 -15.73
N ARG A 560 -2.76 7.02 -16.92
CA ARG A 560 -3.59 7.21 -18.11
C ARG A 560 -4.29 5.91 -18.51
N LEU A 561 -5.59 5.83 -18.25
CA LEU A 561 -6.41 4.70 -18.70
C LEU A 561 -7.17 5.12 -19.96
N ALA A 562 -6.84 4.54 -21.11
CA ALA A 562 -7.45 4.91 -22.39
C ALA A 562 -8.61 4.00 -22.78
N THR A 563 -9.62 4.59 -23.40
CA THR A 563 -10.72 3.89 -24.07
C THR A 563 -10.93 4.49 -25.47
N ARG A 564 -11.31 3.67 -26.43
CA ARG A 564 -11.39 4.03 -27.85
C ARG A 564 -12.72 3.55 -28.45
N ILE A 565 -13.25 4.34 -29.38
CA ILE A 565 -14.37 3.98 -30.25
C ILE A 565 -13.90 4.26 -31.67
N ASN A 566 -13.79 3.21 -32.50
CA ASN A 566 -13.21 3.30 -33.84
C ASN A 566 -14.29 3.30 -34.93
N ASP A 567 -14.23 4.21 -35.90
CA ASP A 567 -15.08 4.20 -37.11
C ASP A 567 -16.61 4.07 -36.88
N ALA A 568 -17.15 4.68 -35.82
CA ALA A 568 -18.57 4.61 -35.49
C ALA A 568 -19.44 5.55 -36.37
N GLU A 569 -20.63 5.09 -36.79
CA GLU A 569 -21.60 5.89 -37.56
C GLU A 569 -22.79 6.36 -36.70
N LEU A 570 -22.89 7.65 -36.39
CA LEU A 570 -24.09 8.25 -35.79
C LEU A 570 -25.05 8.73 -36.87
N THR A 571 -26.27 8.17 -36.90
CA THR A 571 -27.33 8.64 -37.81
C THR A 571 -28.39 9.48 -37.08
N PHE A 572 -28.60 10.68 -37.58
CA PHE A 572 -29.59 11.67 -37.18
C PHE A 572 -30.76 11.64 -38.18
N SER A 573 -32.04 11.56 -37.81
CA SER A 573 -33.15 11.60 -38.79
C SER A 573 -34.40 12.35 -38.31
N LEU A 574 -35.04 13.10 -39.21
CA LEU A 574 -36.22 13.90 -38.89
C LEU A 574 -37.51 13.17 -39.27
N ARG A 575 -38.38 12.87 -38.29
CA ARG A 575 -39.71 12.29 -38.51
C ARG A 575 -40.78 12.99 -37.67
N GLN A 576 -41.70 13.71 -38.32
CA GLN A 576 -42.94 14.22 -37.72
C GLN A 576 -42.70 14.90 -36.34
N ASP A 577 -41.93 15.97 -36.36
CA ASP A 577 -41.49 16.77 -35.20
C ASP A 577 -40.59 16.02 -34.18
N LYS A 578 -39.90 14.95 -34.61
CA LYS A 578 -38.89 14.23 -33.81
C LYS A 578 -37.54 14.21 -34.54
N ILE A 579 -36.46 14.54 -33.84
CA ILE A 579 -35.07 14.40 -34.30
C ILE A 579 -34.49 13.14 -33.62
N ILE A 580 -34.48 12.03 -34.34
CA ILE A 580 -33.82 10.77 -33.98
C ILE A 580 -32.29 11.02 -34.05
N VAL A 581 -31.48 10.75 -33.01
CA VAL A 581 -30.00 10.69 -33.08
C VAL A 581 -29.44 9.69 -32.07
N GLY A 582 -28.28 9.10 -32.38
CA GLY A 582 -27.55 8.21 -31.47
C GLY A 582 -26.82 8.91 -30.31
N ALA A 583 -27.34 8.85 -29.07
CA ALA A 583 -26.59 9.06 -27.80
C ALA A 583 -27.42 8.64 -26.55
N ASN A 584 -26.83 7.88 -25.60
CA ASN A 584 -27.45 7.44 -24.32
C ASN A 584 -26.78 8.20 -23.15
N PRO A 585 -27.49 8.59 -22.07
CA PRO A 585 -26.86 9.21 -20.91
C PRO A 585 -26.50 8.16 -19.84
N ARG A 586 -25.19 7.99 -19.56
CA ARG A 586 -24.61 7.88 -18.19
C ARG A 586 -23.13 7.45 -18.14
N SER A 587 -22.51 7.02 -19.24
CA SER A 587 -21.11 6.59 -19.25
C SER A 587 -20.17 7.54 -20.01
N LEU A 588 -18.89 7.52 -19.61
CA LEU A 588 -17.80 8.30 -20.22
C LEU A 588 -17.64 8.03 -21.72
N ALA A 589 -17.89 6.80 -22.16
CA ALA A 589 -17.86 6.37 -23.54
C ALA A 589 -18.82 7.16 -24.47
N MET A 590 -19.79 7.90 -23.94
CA MET A 590 -20.76 8.67 -24.73
C MET A 590 -20.63 10.19 -24.64
N MET A 591 -19.63 10.71 -23.92
CA MET A 591 -19.18 12.11 -24.08
C MET A 591 -19.01 12.49 -25.56
N PRO A 592 -18.38 11.67 -26.43
CA PRO A 592 -18.21 12.01 -27.83
C PRO A 592 -19.53 12.16 -28.59
N ALA A 593 -20.48 11.24 -28.37
CA ALA A 593 -21.78 11.28 -29.03
C ALA A 593 -22.61 12.49 -28.59
N MET A 594 -22.58 12.85 -27.30
CA MET A 594 -23.24 14.06 -26.79
C MET A 594 -22.64 15.32 -27.42
N VAL A 595 -21.31 15.46 -27.40
CA VAL A 595 -20.58 16.59 -28.01
C VAL A 595 -20.86 16.71 -29.51
N ILE A 596 -20.79 15.61 -30.27
CA ILE A 596 -21.09 15.61 -31.71
C ILE A 596 -22.55 16.01 -31.96
N SER A 597 -23.49 15.46 -31.18
CA SER A 597 -24.92 15.79 -31.32
C SER A 597 -25.22 17.26 -31.04
N SER A 598 -24.43 17.90 -30.17
CA SER A 598 -24.60 19.31 -29.81
C SER A 598 -23.97 20.28 -30.81
N ILE A 599 -23.27 19.80 -31.85
CA ILE A 599 -22.62 20.62 -32.88
C ILE A 599 -23.51 20.79 -34.13
N LEU A 600 -24.40 19.84 -34.44
CA LEU A 600 -25.24 19.90 -35.65
C LEU A 600 -26.43 20.88 -35.51
N PRO A 601 -26.55 21.90 -36.40
CA PRO A 601 -27.73 22.77 -36.44
C PRO A 601 -28.94 22.07 -37.06
N SER A 602 -30.15 22.41 -36.57
CA SER A 602 -31.40 21.99 -37.20
C SER A 602 -31.70 22.79 -38.49
N PRO A 603 -32.22 22.15 -39.55
CA PRO A 603 -32.47 22.84 -40.82
C PRO A 603 -33.76 23.69 -40.77
N LEU A 604 -33.61 25.00 -40.56
CA LEU A 604 -34.69 25.98 -40.71
C LEU A 604 -34.90 26.36 -42.19
N LEU A 605 -35.94 25.81 -42.80
CA LEU A 605 -36.36 26.18 -44.16
C LEU A 605 -37.09 27.53 -44.15
N THR A 606 -36.52 28.54 -44.82
CA THR A 606 -37.17 29.86 -45.04
C THR A 606 -37.59 30.03 -46.50
N GLU A 607 -38.56 30.92 -46.77
CA GLU A 607 -39.12 31.17 -48.12
C GLU A 607 -38.12 31.76 -49.14
N SER A 608 -36.88 32.10 -48.72
CA SER A 608 -35.87 32.76 -49.57
C SER A 608 -34.72 31.85 -50.03
N GLY A 609 -34.66 30.60 -49.59
CA GLY A 609 -33.59 29.64 -49.92
C GLY A 609 -32.69 29.29 -48.73
N LEU A 610 -31.68 28.46 -48.98
CA LEU A 610 -30.80 27.89 -47.95
C LEU A 610 -29.73 28.90 -47.48
N LEU A 611 -30.15 29.86 -46.66
CA LEU A 611 -29.27 30.65 -45.82
C LEU A 611 -29.35 30.05 -44.40
N LEU A 612 -28.29 29.35 -43.98
CA LEU A 612 -28.10 28.98 -42.56
C LEU A 612 -27.65 30.24 -41.80
N ASP A 613 -28.58 31.16 -41.56
CA ASP A 613 -28.32 32.30 -40.68
C ASP A 613 -28.16 31.77 -39.25
N GLY A 614 -26.93 31.84 -38.74
CA GLY A 614 -26.52 31.25 -37.47
C GLY A 614 -27.13 31.99 -36.29
N SER A 615 -28.42 31.78 -36.02
CA SER A 615 -29.12 32.39 -34.90
C SER A 615 -28.73 31.74 -33.57
N ASN A 616 -27.51 32.04 -33.12
CA ASN A 616 -26.99 31.82 -31.75
C ASN A 616 -27.41 30.49 -31.12
N VAL A 617 -26.86 29.36 -31.60
CA VAL A 617 -27.03 28.07 -30.90
C VAL A 617 -26.36 28.20 -29.54
N LYS A 618 -27.18 28.35 -28.48
CA LYS A 618 -26.75 28.49 -27.09
C LYS A 618 -26.76 27.11 -26.42
N GLN A 619 -25.58 26.54 -26.22
CA GLN A 619 -25.40 25.32 -25.45
C GLN A 619 -24.98 25.69 -24.02
N ARG A 620 -25.66 25.12 -23.03
CA ARG A 620 -25.24 25.23 -21.62
C ARG A 620 -24.45 23.99 -21.25
N VAL A 621 -23.19 24.16 -20.89
CA VAL A 621 -22.31 23.05 -20.47
C VAL A 621 -22.15 23.10 -18.95
N THR A 622 -22.52 22.02 -18.27
CA THR A 622 -22.35 21.86 -16.82
C THR A 622 -21.01 21.21 -16.48
N PRO A 623 -20.39 21.53 -15.33
CA PRO A 623 -19.25 20.79 -14.79
C PRO A 623 -19.52 19.30 -14.58
N LEU A 624 -18.45 18.54 -14.34
CA LEU A 624 -18.52 17.17 -13.85
C LEU A 624 -18.45 17.14 -12.33
N MET A 625 -19.40 16.44 -11.71
CA MET A 625 -19.35 16.11 -10.29
C MET A 625 -20.05 14.77 -10.07
N GLU A 626 -19.31 13.81 -9.51
CA GLU A 626 -19.77 12.44 -9.29
C GLU A 626 -19.25 11.93 -7.94
N HIS A 627 -20.06 11.13 -7.25
CA HIS A 627 -19.68 10.47 -6.02
C HIS A 627 -19.38 9.01 -6.34
N THR A 628 -18.14 8.57 -6.08
CA THR A 628 -17.67 7.20 -6.28
C THR A 628 -17.13 6.65 -4.96
N ASN A 629 -16.85 5.35 -4.91
CA ASN A 629 -16.18 4.72 -3.77
C ASN A 629 -14.77 5.31 -3.54
N PHE A 630 -14.15 5.89 -4.58
CA PHE A 630 -12.85 6.56 -4.54
C PHE A 630 -12.95 8.07 -4.21
N GLY A 631 -14.06 8.49 -3.61
CA GLY A 631 -14.34 9.86 -3.21
C GLY A 631 -15.19 10.67 -4.20
N THR A 632 -15.21 11.99 -4.03
CA THR A 632 -16.01 12.87 -4.91
C THR A 632 -15.16 13.47 -6.01
N ILE A 633 -15.41 13.05 -7.24
CA ILE A 633 -14.81 13.60 -8.46
C ILE A 633 -15.44 14.97 -8.73
N LYS A 634 -14.62 16.01 -8.93
CA LYS A 634 -15.05 17.38 -9.32
C LYS A 634 -14.21 17.92 -10.48
N SER A 635 -14.18 17.15 -11.55
CA SER A 635 -13.19 17.23 -12.63
C SER A 635 -13.47 18.30 -13.69
N SER A 636 -12.41 18.80 -14.33
CA SER A 636 -12.45 19.36 -15.68
C SER A 636 -12.20 18.26 -16.72
N ALA A 637 -12.95 18.24 -17.82
CA ALA A 637 -12.57 17.49 -19.02
C ALA A 637 -12.05 18.46 -20.08
N PHE A 638 -10.96 18.11 -20.75
CA PHE A 638 -10.49 18.76 -21.96
C PHE A 638 -10.98 18.00 -23.18
N ILE A 639 -11.66 18.70 -24.09
CA ILE A 639 -12.30 18.12 -25.27
C ILE A 639 -11.67 18.71 -26.52
N GLU A 640 -11.16 17.86 -27.40
CA GLU A 640 -10.62 18.20 -28.71
C GLU A 640 -11.45 17.54 -29.82
N ILE A 641 -12.04 18.35 -30.70
CA ILE A 641 -12.84 17.89 -31.84
C ILE A 641 -12.19 18.35 -33.15
N ILE A 642 -11.77 17.38 -33.97
CA ILE A 642 -11.21 17.61 -35.29
C ILE A 642 -12.35 17.48 -36.32
N LEU A 643 -12.69 18.59 -36.97
CA LEU A 643 -13.78 18.66 -37.96
C LEU A 643 -13.33 18.23 -39.36
N PRO A 644 -14.21 17.69 -40.21
CA PRO A 644 -13.91 17.37 -41.60
C PRO A 644 -13.86 18.65 -42.45
N GLU A 645 -13.08 18.65 -43.54
CA GLU A 645 -12.92 19.80 -44.46
C GLU A 645 -14.24 20.41 -44.98
N SER A 646 -15.32 19.61 -44.99
CA SER A 646 -16.64 20.01 -45.49
C SER A 646 -17.40 20.96 -44.58
N ILE A 647 -17.02 21.06 -43.29
CA ILE A 647 -17.71 21.79 -42.22
C ILE A 647 -16.71 22.71 -41.51
N ARG A 648 -17.07 23.98 -41.30
CA ARG A 648 -16.26 24.93 -40.52
C ARG A 648 -17.11 25.71 -39.54
N ILE A 649 -16.62 25.91 -38.32
CA ILE A 649 -17.16 26.86 -37.36
C ILE A 649 -16.60 28.25 -37.69
N THR A 650 -17.50 29.22 -37.86
CA THR A 650 -17.17 30.61 -38.26
C THR A 650 -17.14 31.59 -37.09
N SER A 651 -17.84 31.26 -36.00
CA SER A 651 -17.78 31.96 -34.72
C SER A 651 -17.93 30.97 -33.58
N LEU A 652 -17.19 31.18 -32.50
CA LEU A 652 -17.30 30.47 -31.23
C LEU A 652 -17.03 31.47 -30.11
N GLU A 653 -17.98 31.62 -29.20
CA GLU A 653 -17.88 32.45 -28.00
C GLU A 653 -18.33 31.60 -26.80
N SER A 654 -17.53 31.57 -25.74
CA SER A 654 -17.85 30.98 -24.44
C SER A 654 -17.98 32.10 -23.42
N GLU A 655 -19.04 32.10 -22.61
CA GLU A 655 -19.25 33.12 -21.56
C GLU A 655 -18.11 33.13 -20.52
N LYS A 656 -17.47 31.97 -20.29
CA LYS A 656 -16.27 31.82 -19.44
C LYS A 656 -14.93 31.85 -20.18
N GLY A 657 -14.92 31.95 -21.51
CA GLY A 657 -13.70 31.95 -22.33
C GLY A 657 -13.02 30.59 -22.50
N LEU A 658 -13.69 29.48 -22.15
CA LEU A 658 -13.13 28.12 -22.08
C LEU A 658 -13.02 27.41 -23.44
N ALA A 659 -13.29 28.13 -24.54
CA ALA A 659 -13.47 27.56 -25.88
C ALA A 659 -12.55 28.27 -26.89
N GLN A 660 -11.78 27.50 -27.65
CA GLN A 660 -10.86 28.02 -28.66
C GLN A 660 -10.93 27.20 -29.97
N ILE A 661 -10.81 27.90 -31.10
CA ILE A 661 -10.63 27.30 -32.43
C ILE A 661 -9.17 27.46 -32.85
N SER A 662 -8.60 26.42 -33.43
CA SER A 662 -7.36 26.45 -34.21
C SER A 662 -7.58 25.77 -35.58
N ASP A 663 -6.66 25.99 -36.54
CA ASP A 663 -6.64 25.27 -37.80
C ASP A 663 -5.41 24.33 -37.80
N SER A 664 -5.60 23.05 -38.16
CA SER A 664 -4.55 22.03 -38.29
C SER A 664 -4.54 21.49 -39.71
N GLY A 665 -3.69 22.08 -40.55
CA GLY A 665 -3.68 21.82 -42.00
C GLY A 665 -4.96 22.37 -42.66
N ASP A 666 -5.66 21.53 -43.41
CA ASP A 666 -6.93 21.87 -44.05
C ASP A 666 -8.17 21.57 -43.16
N ARG A 667 -7.96 20.98 -41.98
CA ARG A 667 -9.02 20.66 -40.99
C ARG A 667 -9.00 21.67 -39.83
N GLN A 668 -10.18 21.89 -39.24
CA GLN A 668 -10.34 22.79 -38.10
C GLN A 668 -10.41 21.98 -36.80
N VAL A 669 -9.73 22.46 -35.76
CA VAL A 669 -9.70 21.85 -34.43
C VAL A 669 -10.42 22.76 -33.44
N LEU A 670 -11.42 22.22 -32.76
CA LEU A 670 -12.15 22.85 -31.68
C LEU A 670 -11.63 22.28 -30.35
N THR A 671 -11.08 23.14 -29.51
CA THR A 671 -10.63 22.81 -28.15
C THR A 671 -11.56 23.47 -27.12
N TYR A 672 -12.00 22.70 -26.13
CA TYR A 672 -12.90 23.18 -25.09
C TYR A 672 -12.59 22.54 -23.73
N THR A 673 -12.43 23.37 -22.71
CA THR A 673 -12.26 22.92 -21.32
C THR A 673 -13.60 22.99 -20.60
N MET A 674 -14.08 21.89 -20.01
CA MET A 674 -15.30 21.92 -19.20
C MET A 674 -15.07 22.76 -17.93
N PRO A 675 -16.04 23.60 -17.52
CA PRO A 675 -15.92 24.35 -16.27
C PRO A 675 -15.86 23.41 -15.07
N THR A 676 -15.10 23.78 -14.04
CA THR A 676 -15.04 23.05 -12.75
C THR A 676 -16.08 23.56 -11.75
N CYS A 677 -16.30 22.83 -10.65
CA CYS A 677 -17.16 23.26 -9.54
C CYS A 677 -16.59 22.94 -8.15
N LEU A 678 -15.28 23.12 -8.00
CA LEU A 678 -14.45 22.77 -6.84
C LEU A 678 -15.10 23.09 -5.47
N SER A 679 -15.61 24.32 -5.34
CA SER A 679 -16.22 24.85 -4.10
C SER A 679 -17.68 24.43 -3.86
N ALA A 680 -18.34 23.75 -4.80
CA ALA A 680 -19.71 23.27 -4.62
C ALA A 680 -19.75 22.03 -3.71
N VAL A 681 -20.70 21.96 -2.79
CA VAL A 681 -20.89 20.79 -1.92
C VAL A 681 -21.92 19.83 -2.53
N THR A 682 -22.83 20.34 -3.35
CA THR A 682 -23.89 19.56 -3.99
C THR A 682 -23.92 19.70 -5.52
N TRP A 683 -24.40 18.68 -6.22
CA TRP A 683 -24.65 18.74 -7.67
C TRP A 683 -25.52 19.94 -8.08
N TYR A 684 -26.48 20.32 -7.25
CA TYR A 684 -27.36 21.45 -7.51
C TYR A 684 -26.61 22.79 -7.55
N GLU A 685 -25.67 23.00 -6.62
CA GLU A 685 -24.80 24.17 -6.62
C GLU A 685 -23.84 24.11 -7.81
N CYS A 686 -23.17 22.97 -7.98
CA CYS A 686 -22.22 22.70 -9.05
C CYS A 686 -22.80 23.04 -10.44
N SER A 687 -23.89 22.38 -10.81
CA SER A 687 -24.54 22.55 -12.11
C SER A 687 -25.14 23.95 -12.30
N ARG A 688 -25.67 24.59 -11.25
CA ARG A 688 -26.39 25.86 -11.37
C ARG A 688 -25.51 27.10 -11.47
N SER A 689 -24.46 27.21 -10.66
CA SER A 689 -23.62 28.41 -10.62
C SER A 689 -22.40 28.34 -11.54
N ASN A 690 -21.92 27.14 -11.87
CA ASN A 690 -20.66 26.96 -12.57
C ASN A 690 -20.80 26.55 -14.04
N SER A 691 -22.02 26.36 -14.57
CA SER A 691 -22.19 26.09 -16.01
C SER A 691 -21.68 27.23 -16.90
N ASP A 692 -21.04 26.89 -18.01
CA ASP A 692 -20.71 27.81 -19.10
C ASP A 692 -21.86 27.86 -20.13
N ILE A 693 -21.90 28.92 -20.93
CA ILE A 693 -22.75 29.01 -22.11
C ILE A 693 -21.86 29.23 -23.33
N VAL A 694 -21.87 28.24 -24.22
CA VAL A 694 -21.16 28.26 -25.50
C VAL A 694 -22.13 28.66 -26.60
N THR A 695 -21.70 29.56 -27.46
CA THR A 695 -22.40 30.03 -28.65
C THR A 695 -21.53 29.88 -29.88
N TYR A 696 -22.04 29.21 -30.92
CA TYR A 696 -21.27 28.98 -32.14
C TYR A 696 -22.14 29.06 -33.42
N SER A 697 -21.47 29.22 -34.57
CA SER A 697 -22.08 29.25 -35.91
C SER A 697 -21.32 28.34 -36.87
N VAL A 698 -22.05 27.57 -37.69
CA VAL A 698 -21.48 26.56 -38.61
C VAL A 698 -21.73 26.95 -40.06
N GLU A 699 -20.68 26.90 -40.87
CA GLU A 699 -20.70 26.99 -42.33
C GLU A 699 -20.48 25.60 -42.95
N ILE A 700 -21.28 25.28 -43.97
CA ILE A 700 -21.18 24.04 -44.75
C ILE A 700 -20.71 24.39 -46.15
N SER A 701 -19.67 23.72 -46.63
CA SER A 701 -19.06 24.03 -47.93
C SER A 701 -19.98 23.76 -49.13
N TRP A 702 -19.90 24.61 -50.17
CA TRP A 702 -20.61 24.37 -51.44
C TRP A 702 -20.18 23.09 -52.15
N ALA A 703 -18.92 22.68 -51.99
CA ALA A 703 -18.41 21.43 -52.54
C ALA A 703 -19.14 20.22 -51.96
N PHE A 704 -19.40 20.22 -50.64
CA PHE A 704 -20.19 19.21 -49.96
C PHE A 704 -21.64 19.15 -50.47
N ILE A 705 -22.33 20.30 -50.48
CA ILE A 705 -23.73 20.41 -50.95
C ILE A 705 -23.87 19.92 -52.39
N ILE A 706 -22.95 20.30 -53.29
CA ILE A 706 -22.96 19.86 -54.69
C ILE A 706 -22.60 18.37 -54.82
N GLY A 707 -21.71 17.86 -53.98
CA GLY A 707 -21.31 16.45 -53.94
C GLY A 707 -22.49 15.52 -53.62
N GLU A 708 -23.22 15.81 -52.54
CA GLU A 708 -24.41 15.05 -52.13
C GLU A 708 -25.56 15.16 -53.15
N LEU A 709 -25.73 16.34 -53.77
CA LEU A 709 -26.74 16.53 -54.81
C LEU A 709 -26.37 15.94 -56.18
N ALA A 710 -25.09 15.64 -56.44
CA ALA A 710 -24.61 15.21 -57.76
C ALA A 710 -25.31 13.96 -58.33
N PRO A 711 -25.59 12.88 -57.57
CA PRO A 711 -26.31 11.71 -58.06
C PRO A 711 -27.74 12.05 -58.52
N TYR A 712 -28.43 12.93 -57.79
CA TYR A 712 -29.80 13.36 -58.11
C TYR A 712 -29.82 14.28 -59.33
N ILE A 713 -28.89 15.24 -59.41
CA ILE A 713 -28.68 16.10 -60.58
C ILE A 713 -28.38 15.25 -61.83
N PHE A 714 -27.50 14.24 -61.70
CA PHE A 714 -27.19 13.30 -62.78
C PHE A 714 -28.43 12.49 -63.20
N PHE A 715 -29.21 11.95 -62.26
CA PHE A 715 -30.45 11.23 -62.55
C PHE A 715 -31.49 12.10 -63.25
N ILE A 716 -31.61 13.38 -62.87
CA ILE A 716 -32.46 14.36 -63.55
C ILE A 716 -31.96 14.59 -64.98
N PHE A 717 -30.66 14.80 -65.22
CA PHE A 717 -30.11 14.97 -66.57
C PHE A 717 -30.30 13.72 -67.45
N VAL A 718 -30.08 12.52 -66.90
CA VAL A 718 -30.31 11.24 -67.62
C VAL A 718 -31.78 11.05 -67.96
N SER A 719 -32.69 11.22 -67.00
CA SER A 719 -34.13 11.06 -67.23
C SER A 719 -34.69 12.10 -68.21
N LEU A 720 -34.24 13.36 -68.13
CA LEU A 720 -34.60 14.41 -69.07
C LEU A 720 -34.00 14.14 -70.47
N GLY A 721 -32.79 13.61 -70.55
CA GLY A 721 -32.18 13.11 -71.79
C GLY A 721 -32.97 11.97 -72.44
N VAL A 722 -33.45 10.99 -71.65
CA VAL A 722 -34.34 9.92 -72.10
C VAL A 722 -35.69 10.46 -72.58
N LEU A 723 -36.27 11.46 -71.89
CA LEU A 723 -37.51 12.09 -72.32
C LEU A 723 -37.34 12.90 -73.62
N VAL A 724 -36.25 13.65 -73.76
CA VAL A 724 -35.94 14.43 -74.97
C VAL A 724 -35.64 13.51 -76.16
N THR A 725 -34.89 12.41 -75.95
CA THR A 725 -34.65 11.41 -77.01
C THR A 725 -35.92 10.67 -77.40
N ARG A 726 -36.77 10.26 -76.45
CA ARG A 726 -38.12 9.72 -76.73
C ARG A 726 -39.00 10.71 -77.50
N LYS A 727 -39.01 12.00 -77.13
CA LYS A 727 -39.77 13.06 -77.83
C LYS A 727 -39.22 13.30 -79.24
N ARG A 728 -37.90 13.31 -79.43
CA ARG A 728 -37.24 13.41 -80.74
C ARG A 728 -37.53 12.18 -81.61
N ARG A 729 -37.50 10.97 -81.05
CA ARG A 729 -37.84 9.72 -81.73
C ARG A 729 -39.30 9.72 -82.18
N LYS A 730 -40.25 10.00 -81.28
CA LYS A 730 -41.69 10.10 -81.60
C LYS A 730 -42.00 11.19 -82.63
N ASN A 731 -41.24 12.29 -82.65
CA ASN A 731 -41.35 13.33 -83.68
C ASN A 731 -40.70 12.94 -85.01
N ARG A 732 -39.64 12.11 -85.02
CA ARG A 732 -39.07 11.51 -86.24
C ARG A 732 -40.03 10.47 -86.84
N GLU A 733 -40.59 9.60 -86.02
CA GLU A 733 -41.61 8.61 -86.41
C GLU A 733 -42.86 9.31 -86.99
N LYS A 734 -43.35 10.38 -86.36
CA LYS A 734 -44.44 11.21 -86.93
C LYS A 734 -44.08 11.87 -88.26
N LYS A 735 -42.85 12.37 -88.42
CA LYS A 735 -42.39 12.95 -89.71
C LYS A 735 -42.26 11.89 -90.80
N GLN A 736 -41.77 10.69 -90.46
CA GLN A 736 -41.74 9.56 -91.40
C GLN A 736 -43.15 9.13 -91.81
N ALA A 737 -44.10 9.03 -90.87
CA ALA A 737 -45.50 8.74 -91.18
C ALA A 737 -46.14 9.78 -92.13
N GLN A 738 -45.87 11.08 -91.94
CA GLN A 738 -46.34 12.14 -92.86
C GLN A 738 -45.67 12.08 -94.25
N ILE A 739 -44.40 11.64 -94.33
CA ILE A 739 -43.73 11.44 -95.62
C ILE A 739 -44.31 10.24 -96.37
N ILE A 740 -44.66 9.17 -95.65
CA ILE A 740 -45.32 7.99 -96.22
C ILE A 740 -46.71 8.35 -96.76
N SER A 741 -47.56 9.01 -95.96
CA SER A 741 -48.91 9.40 -96.42
C SER A 741 -48.87 10.39 -97.59
N SER A 742 -47.88 11.29 -97.62
CA SER A 742 -47.67 12.21 -98.76
C SER A 742 -47.22 11.50 -100.05
N ASN A 743 -46.55 10.35 -99.94
CA ASN A 743 -46.19 9.54 -101.10
C ASN A 743 -47.37 8.65 -101.55
N GLU A 744 -48.19 8.15 -100.62
CA GLU A 744 -49.43 7.43 -100.94
C GLU A 744 -50.44 8.33 -101.69
N GLU A 745 -50.61 9.60 -101.26
CA GLU A 745 -51.40 10.59 -102.00
C GLU A 745 -50.88 10.81 -103.44
N LYS A 746 -49.55 10.90 -103.62
CA LYS A 746 -48.94 11.05 -104.95
C LYS A 746 -49.09 9.81 -105.82
N SER A 747 -49.00 8.60 -105.26
CA SER A 747 -49.28 7.38 -106.03
C SER A 747 -50.74 7.29 -106.45
N ALA A 748 -51.69 7.69 -105.60
CA ALA A 748 -53.12 7.74 -105.94
C ALA A 748 -53.44 8.82 -106.99
N GLU A 749 -52.68 9.93 -107.02
CA GLU A 749 -52.79 10.97 -108.04
C GLU A 749 -52.22 10.50 -109.40
N ILE A 750 -51.11 9.75 -109.39
CA ILE A 750 -50.53 9.12 -110.59
C ILE A 750 -51.44 8.00 -111.14
N GLU A 751 -52.04 7.19 -110.26
CA GLU A 751 -53.01 6.14 -110.64
C GLU A 751 -54.23 6.77 -111.35
N LYS A 752 -54.76 7.88 -110.81
CA LYS A 752 -55.83 8.67 -111.47
C LYS A 752 -55.44 9.28 -112.82
N ILE A 753 -54.17 9.61 -113.03
CA ILE A 753 -53.70 10.15 -114.31
C ILE A 753 -53.56 9.03 -115.34
N MET A 754 -53.05 7.85 -114.95
CA MET A 754 -52.99 6.68 -115.84
C MET A 754 -54.38 6.17 -116.25
N ASP A 755 -55.35 6.15 -115.33
CA ASP A 755 -56.73 5.69 -115.58
C ASP A 755 -57.51 6.60 -116.57
N ILE A 756 -57.00 7.81 -116.87
CA ILE A 756 -57.58 8.78 -117.81
C ILE A 756 -56.94 8.70 -119.20
N GLU A 757 -55.66 8.30 -119.33
CA GLU A 757 -54.96 8.22 -120.63
C GLU A 757 -54.86 6.80 -121.22
N PHE A 758 -54.93 5.73 -120.42
CA PHE A 758 -54.87 4.35 -120.92
C PHE A 758 -55.95 3.46 -120.30
N GLY A 759 -57.04 3.27 -121.06
CA GLY A 759 -58.19 2.48 -120.61
C GLY A 759 -57.88 1.01 -120.28
N ARG A 760 -58.57 0.48 -119.26
CA ARG A 760 -58.46 -0.87 -118.69
C ARG A 760 -57.98 -1.96 -119.66
N LEU A 761 -56.85 -2.58 -119.31
CA LEU A 761 -56.42 -3.88 -119.83
C LEU A 761 -56.68 -5.00 -118.79
N PRO A 762 -56.93 -6.24 -119.23
CA PRO A 762 -57.45 -7.31 -118.38
C PRO A 762 -56.40 -8.04 -117.54
N GLU A 763 -56.88 -8.89 -116.62
CA GLU A 763 -56.10 -9.67 -115.66
C GLU A 763 -55.03 -10.60 -116.28
N ASN A 764 -54.00 -10.86 -115.47
CA ASN A 764 -52.80 -11.68 -115.73
C ASN A 764 -51.83 -11.10 -116.78
N ILE A 765 -50.66 -10.65 -116.28
CA ILE A 765 -49.38 -11.33 -116.56
C ILE A 765 -48.36 -10.95 -115.49
N THR A 766 -47.60 -11.95 -115.04
CA THR A 766 -46.45 -11.85 -114.14
C THR A 766 -45.28 -11.14 -114.81
N LEU A 767 -44.56 -10.30 -114.07
CA LEU A 767 -43.17 -9.95 -114.39
C LEU A 767 -42.28 -10.21 -113.18
N VAL A 768 -41.29 -11.07 -113.40
CA VAL A 768 -40.14 -11.36 -112.53
C VAL A 768 -38.94 -10.66 -113.14
N ASP A 769 -38.12 -10.05 -112.30
CA ASP A 769 -36.66 -9.93 -112.44
C ASP A 769 -36.14 -9.63 -111.00
N GLU A 770 -35.14 -10.28 -110.38
CA GLU A 770 -33.78 -10.63 -110.87
C GLU A 770 -33.06 -9.38 -111.44
N THR A 771 -31.76 -9.09 -111.34
CA THR A 771 -30.51 -9.69 -110.81
C THR A 771 -29.67 -8.54 -110.18
N PHE A 772 -28.53 -8.70 -109.49
CA PHE A 772 -27.87 -9.72 -108.64
C PHE A 772 -26.50 -9.10 -108.19
N PHE A 773 -25.66 -9.82 -107.42
CA PHE A 773 -24.25 -9.48 -107.07
C PHE A 773 -24.00 -8.25 -106.16
N ASP A 774 -23.01 -8.24 -105.24
CA ASP A 774 -22.11 -9.29 -104.72
C ASP A 774 -21.73 -8.89 -103.27
N GLN A 775 -21.86 -9.78 -102.27
CA GLN A 775 -20.92 -10.82 -101.82
C GLN A 775 -19.71 -10.33 -100.99
N ASN A 776 -19.57 -11.01 -99.85
CA ASN A 776 -18.31 -11.43 -99.21
C ASN A 776 -17.44 -10.34 -98.53
N GLU A 777 -16.78 -10.61 -97.40
CA GLU A 777 -16.76 -11.79 -96.50
C GLU A 777 -16.19 -11.34 -95.11
N PHE A 778 -16.60 -12.02 -94.02
CA PHE A 778 -15.75 -12.66 -92.98
C PHE A 778 -14.42 -12.00 -92.53
N GLU A 779 -13.94 -12.10 -91.28
CA GLU A 779 -14.45 -12.61 -89.98
C GLU A 779 -13.46 -12.13 -88.89
N ASP A 780 -13.80 -12.30 -87.61
CA ASP A 780 -12.93 -12.46 -86.42
C ASP A 780 -11.65 -11.63 -86.23
N SER A 781 -11.66 -10.75 -85.22
CA SER A 781 -10.98 -11.01 -83.92
C SER A 781 -11.53 -10.14 -82.79
#